data_AF-A0A3M7AAF4-F1
#
_entry.id   AF-A0A3M7AAF4-F1
#
_cell.length_a   1.000
_cell.length_b   1.000
_cell.length_c   1.000
_cell.angle_alpha   90.00
_cell.angle_beta   90.00
_cell.angle_gamma   90.00
#
_symmetry.space_group_name_H-M   'P 1'
#
loop_
_entity.id
_entity.type
_entity.pdbx_description
1 polymer ?
#
loop_
_entity_poly.entity_id
_entity_poly.type
_entity_poly.pdbx_seq_one_letter_code
_entity_poly.pdbx_strand_id
1 'polypeptide(L)'
;MDENLVLNGLNTAQGEAVTSDAAVLQVLAPPGSGKTKTLTARVAYLIAQKQLRPWNIIVCTFTVKAANGMKERITGFIGPELAKQLKLGTFHSISLRYLKQYGQHIGLDKDFGIADSSDSKAIIKRIIKQNGFSIEPGQARGRISSQKAKGIDAEHFLGTAKDVEKQEFAKVYLEYEEALRVSNLLDYDDLLLRCSFLLRSHPQCVSNVEALLIDEIQDTNNIQYDLMSLFAQRNNVITIVGDPDQSIYGFRNAEIKNLTRMKKQWPDTMTINLEENYRSSGAILHAAQHIIEQDESRPPKKLQATHSLGMRPVLRKLPSAAAEADWLVSEVQRARAMTGNMLRPSDFAVLLRSAALSRVIESAMGKAGVPYRMMGGTRFYDRVEVKLLTDYLRVMHQFGDNEAVERTVNMPARRIGAETIKSLQAEASQQDVSLWQLIVDVVQGRRRPSNKLTEPTKKGLAAFVNVILSGQRKAFNEDASQGSLVDLLNLVLKKLAFQDWLKKKYPEDHEVRWQNVEELIAQATDASNPERLQAMLEEQALPEIEGLEQRSASTLGDTLSLFLSNIALTSASEAKAEQNGEKVEQLTISTIHAAKGLEWPVVFIPACYDGSIPHSRSDDNDEERRLLYVGMTRAQALLYLSCPVKNTQREETAISTFLAQPGVNTFFEEHGPSLPLQATKGLAATLRRDCPSARAIDDAKQELERDEDNYWPLNGEQAPEELAKWDHGRSSSNVPAAVFSTGAVRMQQQQGFSTATATLKPGFTSVSEKYEELMEEARMKSIDKRSEQAPKPPPEEKPKGRKRQIEGQGTIQSFFNKRNRSAEEQNTHKSKDEGVNSNSRSSKQPLREVHNVQPSSTGFARGTRTFNPPNHKPRTAPLHSQPTLQANRDRPNPHNDYMFLSSSPPPAEKNEEESAGPAPDPDLSIDTNADEPTSNQSAFRPASTLHTTSIQRAAASSQPRRTLGVKMSFNGWANRGGKR
;
A
#
# COMPACT_ATOMS: atom_id res chain seq x y z
N MET A 1 -4.33 13.10 35.33
CA MET A 1 -5.50 12.28 34.90
C MET A 1 -5.51 11.01 35.73
N ASP A 2 -6.66 10.36 35.89
CA ASP A 2 -6.72 9.06 36.58
C ASP A 2 -6.00 7.98 35.76
N GLU A 3 -5.18 7.16 36.40
CA GLU A 3 -4.46 6.04 35.77
C GLU A 3 -5.43 4.98 35.24
N ASN A 4 -6.53 4.74 35.97
CA ASN A 4 -7.57 3.79 35.59
C ASN A 4 -8.17 4.12 34.22
N LEU A 5 -8.32 5.42 33.89
CA LEU A 5 -8.96 5.86 32.65
C LEU A 5 -8.13 5.51 31.39
N VAL A 6 -6.80 5.45 31.50
CA VAL A 6 -5.91 5.07 30.39
C VAL A 6 -5.78 3.55 30.25
N LEU A 7 -5.81 2.81 31.36
CA LEU A 7 -5.67 1.35 31.38
C LEU A 7 -6.99 0.60 31.14
N ASN A 8 -8.13 1.28 31.26
CA ASN A 8 -9.46 0.66 31.15
C ASN A 8 -9.70 -0.10 29.83
N GLY A 9 -10.04 -1.39 29.97
CA GLY A 9 -10.31 -2.29 28.85
C GLY A 9 -9.09 -2.63 27.99
N LEU A 10 -7.87 -2.52 28.53
CA LEU A 10 -6.70 -3.22 28.00
C LEU A 10 -6.63 -4.63 28.62
N ASN A 11 -6.06 -5.60 27.91
CA ASN A 11 -5.66 -6.88 28.51
C ASN A 11 -4.29 -6.74 29.23
N THR A 12 -3.83 -7.80 29.89
CA THR A 12 -2.56 -7.79 30.66
C THR A 12 -1.36 -7.36 29.81
N ALA A 13 -1.14 -7.97 28.65
CA ALA A 13 0.00 -7.68 27.78
C ALA A 13 -0.06 -6.26 27.15
N GLN A 14 -1.26 -5.77 26.84
CA GLN A 14 -1.48 -4.39 26.43
C GLN A 14 -1.22 -3.41 27.58
N GLY A 15 -1.62 -3.75 28.81
CA GLY A 15 -1.35 -3.00 30.02
C GLY A 15 0.14 -2.88 30.29
N GLU A 16 0.87 -4.00 30.29
CA GLU A 16 2.34 -4.05 30.41
C GLU A 16 3.03 -3.21 29.32
N ALA A 17 2.58 -3.31 28.06
CA ALA A 17 3.11 -2.49 26.97
C ALA A 17 2.83 -0.98 27.15
N VAL A 18 1.72 -0.60 27.80
CA VAL A 18 1.41 0.80 28.11
C VAL A 18 2.23 1.29 29.30
N THR A 19 2.35 0.53 30.39
CA THR A 19 2.99 0.96 31.63
C THR A 19 4.52 0.79 31.66
N SER A 20 5.08 -0.08 30.81
CA SER A 20 6.51 -0.46 30.85
C SER A 20 7.46 0.74 30.86
N ASP A 21 8.32 0.75 31.88
CA ASP A 21 9.44 1.68 32.08
C ASP A 21 10.69 1.35 31.23
N ALA A 22 10.63 0.34 30.36
CA ALA A 22 11.72 0.05 29.44
C ALA A 22 11.97 1.23 28.49
N ALA A 23 13.20 1.75 28.50
CA ALA A 23 13.61 2.83 27.60
C ALA A 23 13.44 2.42 26.13
N VAL A 24 13.82 1.19 25.78
CA VAL A 24 13.66 0.63 24.44
C VAL A 24 12.67 -0.53 24.50
N LEU A 25 11.48 -0.32 23.93
CA LEU A 25 10.37 -1.27 23.94
C LEU A 25 9.97 -1.69 22.51
N GLN A 26 9.83 -3.00 22.31
CA GLN A 26 9.34 -3.62 21.09
C GLN A 26 8.03 -4.36 21.37
N VAL A 27 6.92 -3.84 20.87
CA VAL A 27 5.60 -4.49 20.98
C VAL A 27 5.29 -5.22 19.68
N LEU A 28 5.33 -6.56 19.71
CA LEU A 28 4.97 -7.41 18.58
C LEU A 28 3.46 -7.64 18.58
N ALA A 29 2.79 -7.09 17.57
CA ALA A 29 1.34 -6.88 17.57
C ALA A 29 0.69 -7.36 16.26
N PRO A 30 0.29 -8.65 16.18
CA PRO A 30 -0.40 -9.26 15.04
C PRO A 30 -1.70 -8.55 14.61
N PRO A 31 -2.32 -8.94 13.47
CA PRO A 31 -3.61 -8.39 13.07
C PRO A 31 -4.65 -8.52 14.17
N GLY A 32 -5.48 -7.48 14.37
CA GLY A 32 -6.55 -7.48 15.37
C GLY A 32 -6.09 -7.42 16.84
N SER A 33 -4.80 -7.41 17.15
CA SER A 33 -4.25 -7.50 18.52
C SER A 33 -4.37 -6.24 19.40
N GLY A 34 -5.04 -5.19 18.90
CA GLY A 34 -5.15 -3.91 19.60
C GLY A 34 -3.96 -2.96 19.41
N LYS A 35 -2.93 -3.32 18.62
CA LYS A 35 -1.77 -2.49 18.20
C LYS A 35 -1.93 -0.96 18.41
N THR A 36 -2.82 -0.34 17.64
CA THR A 36 -3.02 1.12 17.67
C THR A 36 -3.66 1.61 18.97
N LYS A 37 -4.54 0.82 19.61
CA LYS A 37 -5.08 1.15 20.95
C LYS A 37 -3.94 1.21 21.96
N THR A 38 -3.11 0.17 22.04
CA THR A 38 -1.93 0.08 22.92
C THR A 38 -0.99 1.27 22.71
N LEU A 39 -0.71 1.62 21.45
CA LEU A 39 0.15 2.76 21.12
C LEU A 39 -0.46 4.11 21.57
N THR A 40 -1.75 4.36 21.30
CA THR A 40 -2.43 5.60 21.72
C THR A 40 -2.57 5.70 23.24
N ALA A 41 -2.79 4.57 23.93
CA ALA A 41 -2.82 4.51 25.39
C ALA A 41 -1.43 4.73 26.01
N ARG A 42 -0.33 4.25 25.38
CA ARG A 42 1.04 4.54 25.84
C ARG A 42 1.37 6.02 25.70
N VAL A 43 0.98 6.68 24.60
CA VAL A 43 1.14 8.14 24.47
C VAL A 43 0.37 8.87 25.57
N ALA A 44 -0.88 8.49 25.83
CA ALA A 44 -1.67 9.07 26.92
C ALA A 44 -1.03 8.83 28.30
N TYR A 45 -0.50 7.63 28.58
CA TYR A 45 0.18 7.27 29.83
C TYR A 45 1.47 8.07 30.06
N LEU A 46 2.29 8.25 29.01
CA LEU A 46 3.52 9.05 29.07
C LEU A 46 3.24 10.51 29.43
N ILE A 47 2.15 11.09 28.89
CA ILE A 47 1.73 12.47 29.20
C ILE A 47 1.05 12.54 30.59
N ALA A 48 0.17 11.60 30.89
CA ALA A 48 -0.67 11.64 32.10
C ALA A 48 0.06 11.26 33.40
N GLN A 49 0.93 10.25 33.35
CA GLN A 49 1.58 9.65 34.53
C GLN A 49 3.09 9.89 34.58
N LYS A 50 3.79 9.77 33.45
CA LYS A 50 5.23 10.10 33.37
C LYS A 50 5.49 11.60 33.16
N GLN A 51 4.43 12.41 33.03
CA GLN A 51 4.45 13.88 32.92
C GLN A 51 5.32 14.43 31.76
N LEU A 52 5.51 13.64 30.70
CA LEU A 52 6.24 14.06 29.51
C LEU A 52 5.46 15.13 28.74
N ARG A 53 6.18 16.10 28.18
CA ARG A 53 5.59 17.26 27.49
C ARG A 53 5.11 16.82 26.10
N PRO A 54 3.86 17.08 25.68
CA PRO A 54 3.35 16.59 24.39
C PRO A 54 4.21 17.01 23.19
N TRP A 55 4.71 18.26 23.20
CA TRP A 55 5.58 18.80 22.15
C TRP A 55 7.00 18.19 22.13
N ASN A 56 7.38 17.42 23.16
CA ASN A 56 8.62 16.66 23.25
C ASN A 56 8.43 15.16 22.92
N ILE A 57 7.21 14.72 22.59
CA ILE A 57 6.91 13.36 22.15
C ILE A 57 6.68 13.34 20.64
N ILE A 58 7.41 12.48 19.93
CA ILE A 58 7.23 12.24 18.49
C ILE A 58 6.46 10.93 18.29
N VAL A 59 5.42 10.96 17.44
CA VAL A 59 4.64 9.78 17.07
C VAL A 59 4.63 9.63 15.54
N CYS A 60 5.38 8.67 15.04
CA CYS A 60 5.55 8.39 13.61
C CYS A 60 4.66 7.23 13.14
N THR A 61 4.04 7.39 11.97
CA THR A 61 3.15 6.40 11.35
C THR A 61 3.45 6.23 9.86
N PHE A 62 2.94 5.15 9.24
CA PHE A 62 3.15 4.90 7.81
C PHE A 62 2.25 5.71 6.87
N THR A 63 1.08 6.19 7.32
CA THR A 63 0.12 6.93 6.48
C THR A 63 -0.52 8.12 7.19
N VAL A 64 -0.88 9.16 6.44
CA VAL A 64 -1.58 10.34 6.99
C VAL A 64 -2.94 9.97 7.58
N LYS A 65 -3.66 8.99 7.00
CA LYS A 65 -4.89 8.43 7.57
C LYS A 65 -4.67 7.78 8.93
N ALA A 66 -3.61 6.99 9.09
CA ALA A 66 -3.26 6.38 10.38
C ALA A 66 -2.85 7.44 11.43
N ALA A 67 -2.13 8.48 11.02
CA ALA A 67 -1.82 9.62 11.86
C ALA A 67 -3.11 10.32 12.37
N ASN A 68 -4.03 10.68 11.47
CA ASN A 68 -5.28 11.36 11.82
C ASN A 68 -6.12 10.52 12.80
N GLY A 69 -6.32 9.22 12.52
CA GLY A 69 -7.05 8.31 13.41
C GLY A 69 -6.37 8.04 14.77
N MET A 70 -5.04 8.19 14.88
CA MET A 70 -4.36 8.18 16.18
C MET A 70 -4.55 9.50 16.94
N LYS A 71 -4.49 10.64 16.25
CA LYS A 71 -4.72 11.97 16.85
C LYS A 71 -6.12 12.08 17.43
N GLU A 72 -7.15 11.60 16.73
CA GLU A 72 -8.53 11.51 17.22
C GLU A 72 -8.63 10.68 18.51
N ARG A 73 -8.02 9.49 18.54
CA ARG A 73 -8.03 8.59 19.71
C ARG A 73 -7.28 9.18 20.90
N ILE A 74 -6.11 9.78 20.67
CA ILE A 74 -5.33 10.46 21.71
C ILE A 74 -6.09 11.67 22.26
N THR A 75 -6.75 12.44 21.41
CA THR A 75 -7.65 13.55 21.81
C THR A 75 -8.74 13.07 22.77
N GLY A 76 -9.29 11.87 22.56
CA GLY A 76 -10.25 11.24 23.47
C GLY A 76 -9.69 10.86 24.86
N PHE A 77 -8.37 10.67 24.99
CA PHE A 77 -7.72 10.37 26.28
C PHE A 77 -7.23 11.63 27.01
N ILE A 78 -6.58 12.57 26.31
CA ILE A 78 -5.87 13.71 26.93
C ILE A 78 -6.52 15.09 26.67
N GLY A 79 -7.62 15.14 25.92
CA GLY A 79 -8.28 16.38 25.50
C GLY A 79 -7.60 17.06 24.30
N PRO A 80 -8.30 18.00 23.64
CA PRO A 80 -7.84 18.62 22.39
C PRO A 80 -6.57 19.45 22.54
N GLU A 81 -6.42 20.20 23.64
CA GLU A 81 -5.30 21.15 23.79
C GLU A 81 -3.94 20.44 23.92
N LEU A 82 -3.86 19.36 24.70
CA LEU A 82 -2.64 18.55 24.78
C LEU A 82 -2.40 17.75 23.48
N ALA A 83 -3.46 17.32 22.80
CA ALA A 83 -3.36 16.57 21.54
C ALA A 83 -2.94 17.43 20.33
N LYS A 84 -3.27 18.73 20.30
CA LYS A 84 -2.75 19.71 19.31
C LYS A 84 -1.23 19.85 19.37
N GLN A 85 -0.67 19.81 20.59
CA GLN A 85 0.75 20.06 20.85
C GLN A 85 1.65 18.86 20.46
N LEU A 86 1.10 17.65 20.42
CA LEU A 86 1.80 16.40 20.13
C LEU A 86 2.41 16.37 18.72
N LYS A 87 3.68 15.97 18.58
CA LYS A 87 4.37 15.94 17.28
C LYS A 87 4.15 14.60 16.56
N LEU A 88 2.90 14.43 16.14
CA LEU A 88 2.38 13.25 15.45
C LEU A 88 2.34 13.46 13.92
N GLY A 89 2.70 12.44 13.14
CA GLY A 89 2.66 12.48 11.68
C GLY A 89 3.24 11.24 11.00
N THR A 90 3.53 11.32 9.69
CA THR A 90 4.38 10.32 9.01
C THR A 90 5.86 10.71 9.09
N PHE A 91 6.79 9.78 8.84
CA PHE A 91 8.23 10.10 8.74
C PHE A 91 8.53 11.29 7.81
N HIS A 92 7.83 11.41 6.69
CA HIS A 92 7.98 12.51 5.73
C HIS A 92 7.38 13.82 6.27
N SER A 93 6.21 13.73 6.91
CA SER A 93 5.54 14.88 7.55
C SER A 93 6.36 15.47 8.70
N ILE A 94 6.95 14.62 9.54
CA ILE A 94 7.84 15.05 10.63
C ILE A 94 9.14 15.60 10.06
N SER A 95 9.78 14.89 9.13
CA SER A 95 11.02 15.36 8.49
C SER A 95 10.85 16.72 7.81
N LEU A 96 9.72 16.96 7.13
CA LEU A 96 9.42 18.26 6.53
C LEU A 96 9.35 19.40 7.58
N ARG A 97 8.76 19.17 8.76
CA ARG A 97 8.72 20.18 9.84
C ARG A 97 10.14 20.56 10.27
N TYR A 98 11.00 19.57 10.51
CA TYR A 98 12.42 19.79 10.83
C TYR A 98 13.17 20.53 9.72
N LEU A 99 12.94 20.18 8.44
CA LEU A 99 13.58 20.86 7.31
C LEU A 99 13.08 22.29 7.09
N LYS A 100 11.78 22.57 7.27
CA LYS A 100 11.24 23.94 7.15
C LYS A 100 11.70 24.85 8.29
N GLN A 101 11.88 24.33 9.51
CA GLN A 101 12.28 25.13 10.68
C GLN A 101 13.81 25.28 10.84
N TYR A 102 14.59 24.24 10.53
CA TYR A 102 16.05 24.18 10.75
C TYR A 102 16.90 24.02 9.47
N GLY A 103 16.28 23.89 8.28
CA GLY A 103 17.01 23.56 7.03
C GLY A 103 18.12 24.54 6.63
N GLN A 104 18.11 25.77 7.12
CA GLN A 104 19.21 26.73 6.93
C GLN A 104 20.56 26.22 7.45
N HIS A 105 20.57 25.44 8.53
CA HIS A 105 21.79 24.87 9.12
C HIS A 105 22.46 23.83 8.20
N ILE A 106 21.77 23.37 7.15
CA ILE A 106 22.33 22.51 6.08
C ILE A 106 22.24 23.15 4.69
N GLY A 107 22.08 24.48 4.61
CA GLY A 107 22.10 25.22 3.34
C GLY A 107 20.87 25.01 2.44
N LEU A 108 19.74 24.53 2.98
CA LEU A 108 18.46 24.55 2.25
C LEU A 108 17.82 25.93 2.35
N ASP A 109 17.26 26.43 1.26
CA ASP A 109 16.46 27.66 1.23
C ASP A 109 15.21 27.58 2.13
N LYS A 110 14.53 28.71 2.35
CA LYS A 110 13.23 28.74 3.04
C LYS A 110 12.13 28.08 2.19
N ASP A 111 12.12 28.44 0.91
CA ASP A 111 10.98 28.26 0.01
C ASP A 111 11.13 27.05 -0.94
N PHE A 112 11.97 26.08 -0.56
CA PHE A 112 12.13 24.82 -1.31
C PHE A 112 10.77 24.17 -1.55
N GLY A 113 10.57 23.70 -2.79
CA GLY A 113 9.39 22.96 -3.21
C GLY A 113 9.56 21.44 -3.09
N ILE A 114 8.46 20.71 -3.25
CA ILE A 114 8.45 19.25 -3.26
C ILE A 114 8.12 18.76 -4.67
N ALA A 115 9.04 18.03 -5.30
CA ALA A 115 8.85 17.41 -6.60
C ALA A 115 7.97 16.15 -6.47
N ASP A 116 6.91 16.07 -7.28
CA ASP A 116 6.00 14.93 -7.27
C ASP A 116 6.45 13.80 -8.22
N SER A 117 5.73 12.69 -8.20
CA SER A 117 6.01 11.51 -9.04
C SER A 117 5.95 11.77 -10.55
N SER A 118 5.23 12.80 -11.00
CA SER A 118 5.15 13.24 -12.39
C SER A 118 6.30 14.17 -12.76
N ASP A 119 6.66 15.12 -11.90
CA ASP A 119 7.84 15.99 -12.03
C ASP A 119 9.11 15.15 -12.16
N SER A 120 9.31 14.24 -11.20
CA SER A 120 10.47 13.35 -11.13
C SER A 120 10.61 12.53 -12.43
N LYS A 121 9.48 12.05 -12.98
CA LYS A 121 9.46 11.27 -14.22
C LYS A 121 9.71 12.13 -15.46
N ALA A 122 9.33 13.41 -15.45
CA ALA A 122 9.57 14.34 -16.54
C ALA A 122 11.05 14.75 -16.61
N ILE A 123 11.65 15.14 -15.48
CA ILE A 123 13.08 15.46 -15.34
C ILE A 123 13.95 14.29 -15.81
N ILE A 124 13.71 13.08 -15.27
CA ILE A 124 14.45 11.86 -15.64
C ILE A 124 14.31 11.54 -17.14
N LYS A 125 13.09 11.68 -17.70
CA LYS A 125 12.86 11.48 -19.13
C LYS A 125 13.58 12.50 -20.01
N ARG A 126 13.75 13.75 -19.54
CA ARG A 126 14.53 14.79 -20.23
C ARG A 126 16.01 14.42 -20.28
N ILE A 127 16.60 14.07 -19.13
CA ILE A 127 18.00 13.64 -18.97
C ILE A 127 18.34 12.45 -19.89
N ILE A 128 17.51 11.39 -19.84
CA ILE A 128 17.68 10.19 -20.67
C ILE A 128 17.65 10.54 -22.16
N LYS A 129 16.72 11.40 -22.58
CA LYS A 129 16.60 11.82 -23.98
C LYS A 129 17.75 12.73 -24.44
N GLN A 130 18.25 13.61 -23.58
CA GLN A 130 19.34 14.53 -23.91
C GLN A 130 20.67 13.79 -24.13
N ASN A 131 20.98 12.81 -23.28
CA ASN A 131 22.22 12.04 -23.36
C ASN A 131 22.13 10.80 -24.27
N GLY A 132 20.93 10.40 -24.68
CA GLY A 132 20.72 9.19 -25.50
C GLY A 132 20.84 7.87 -24.73
N PHE A 133 20.58 7.91 -23.42
CA PHE A 133 20.68 6.74 -22.54
C PHE A 133 19.62 5.67 -22.84
N SER A 134 19.95 4.41 -22.54
CA SER A 134 19.11 3.24 -22.83
C SER A 134 18.03 2.94 -21.79
N ILE A 135 18.25 3.36 -20.53
CA ILE A 135 17.36 3.07 -19.40
C ILE A 135 15.98 3.72 -19.53
N GLU A 136 14.92 2.96 -19.26
CA GLU A 136 13.55 3.47 -19.25
C GLU A 136 13.30 4.42 -18.06
N PRO A 137 12.68 5.62 -18.24
CA PRO A 137 12.51 6.61 -17.17
C PRO A 137 11.78 6.11 -15.93
N GLY A 138 10.84 5.16 -16.09
CA GLY A 138 10.16 4.52 -14.96
C GLY A 138 11.08 3.62 -14.14
N GLN A 139 12.00 2.90 -14.80
CA GLN A 139 12.99 2.05 -14.14
C GLN A 139 14.07 2.89 -13.46
N ALA A 140 14.55 3.95 -14.13
CA ALA A 140 15.51 4.90 -13.56
C ALA A 140 14.98 5.52 -12.25
N ARG A 141 13.75 6.06 -12.24
CA ARG A 141 13.13 6.63 -11.02
C ARG A 141 13.00 5.59 -9.90
N GLY A 142 12.61 4.36 -10.22
CA GLY A 142 12.52 3.26 -9.25
C GLY A 142 13.88 2.89 -8.66
N ARG A 143 14.93 2.83 -9.49
CA ARG A 143 16.31 2.60 -9.03
C ARG A 143 16.84 3.75 -8.16
N ILE A 144 16.58 5.01 -8.50
CA ILE A 144 16.96 6.19 -7.69
C ILE A 144 16.34 6.09 -6.29
N SER A 145 15.02 5.94 -6.21
CA SER A 145 14.29 5.77 -4.94
C SER A 145 14.84 4.59 -4.12
N SER A 146 15.22 3.49 -4.80
CA SER A 146 15.85 2.33 -4.16
C SER A 146 17.27 2.58 -3.62
N GLN A 147 18.02 3.57 -4.11
CA GLN A 147 19.29 4.00 -3.50
C GLN A 147 19.02 4.99 -2.36
N LYS A 148 18.15 6.00 -2.57
CA LYS A 148 17.76 6.96 -1.52
C LYS A 148 17.22 6.27 -0.27
N ALA A 149 16.33 5.29 -0.43
CA ALA A 149 15.78 4.49 0.67
C ALA A 149 16.82 3.67 1.46
N LYS A 150 17.99 3.41 0.87
CA LYS A 150 19.14 2.72 1.49
C LYS A 150 20.15 3.69 2.12
N GLY A 151 19.99 5.00 1.96
CA GLY A 151 20.97 6.00 2.37
C GLY A 151 22.17 6.14 1.42
N ILE A 152 22.01 5.74 0.15
CA ILE A 152 23.05 5.84 -0.88
C ILE A 152 22.73 7.02 -1.79
N ASP A 153 23.58 8.03 -1.79
CA ASP A 153 23.50 9.19 -2.70
C ASP A 153 24.14 8.93 -4.07
N ALA A 154 24.04 9.91 -4.98
CA ALA A 154 24.52 9.81 -6.35
C ALA A 154 26.06 9.73 -6.47
N GLU A 155 26.80 10.43 -5.61
CA GLU A 155 28.28 10.45 -5.64
C GLU A 155 28.85 9.12 -5.11
N HIS A 156 28.31 8.63 -3.99
CA HIS A 156 28.65 7.33 -3.44
C HIS A 156 28.28 6.20 -4.41
N PHE A 157 27.11 6.27 -5.05
CA PHE A 157 26.74 5.31 -6.08
C PHE A 157 27.72 5.34 -7.27
N LEU A 158 28.04 6.52 -7.80
CA LEU A 158 29.02 6.69 -8.90
C LEU A 158 30.38 6.07 -8.55
N GLY A 159 30.88 6.24 -7.32
CA GLY A 159 32.13 5.62 -6.84
C GLY A 159 32.12 4.08 -6.83
N THR A 160 30.95 3.45 -6.81
CA THR A 160 30.79 1.99 -6.86
C THR A 160 30.41 1.44 -8.25
N ALA A 161 30.10 2.32 -9.20
CA ALA A 161 29.57 1.98 -10.53
C ALA A 161 30.67 1.47 -11.49
N LYS A 162 31.01 0.17 -11.41
CA LYS A 162 32.02 -0.46 -12.28
C LYS A 162 31.52 -0.85 -13.68
N ASP A 163 30.25 -1.20 -13.82
CA ASP A 163 29.67 -1.70 -15.08
C ASP A 163 29.04 -0.58 -15.90
N VAL A 164 29.05 -0.68 -17.23
CA VAL A 164 28.56 0.37 -18.14
C VAL A 164 27.10 0.78 -17.85
N GLU A 165 26.20 -0.19 -17.62
CA GLU A 165 24.80 0.11 -17.24
C GLU A 165 24.68 0.83 -15.89
N LYS A 166 25.60 0.54 -14.95
CA LYS A 166 25.65 1.23 -13.65
C LYS A 166 26.20 2.64 -13.80
N GLN A 167 27.14 2.87 -14.72
CA GLN A 167 27.66 4.20 -15.03
C GLN A 167 26.65 5.07 -15.80
N GLU A 168 25.87 4.48 -16.72
CA GLU A 168 24.71 5.16 -17.32
C GLU A 168 23.71 5.58 -16.23
N PHE A 169 23.31 4.64 -15.36
CA PHE A 169 22.40 4.95 -14.27
C PHE A 169 22.97 5.96 -13.26
N ALA A 170 24.27 5.91 -12.94
CA ALA A 170 24.92 6.86 -12.05
C ALA A 170 24.89 8.30 -12.60
N LYS A 171 25.10 8.47 -13.91
CA LYS A 171 24.96 9.78 -14.58
C LYS A 171 23.51 10.29 -14.53
N VAL A 172 22.54 9.42 -14.85
CA VAL A 172 21.11 9.76 -14.73
C VAL A 172 20.74 10.20 -13.31
N TYR A 173 21.31 9.56 -12.29
CA TYR A 173 21.07 9.92 -10.89
C TYR A 173 21.73 11.27 -10.54
N LEU A 174 23.01 11.48 -10.90
CA LEU A 174 23.72 12.73 -10.62
C LEU A 174 23.08 13.94 -11.33
N GLU A 175 22.73 13.81 -12.61
CA GLU A 175 22.03 14.85 -13.38
C GLU A 175 20.60 15.13 -12.84
N TYR A 176 19.97 14.13 -12.20
CA TYR A 176 18.65 14.29 -11.58
C TYR A 176 18.71 15.07 -10.26
N GLU A 177 19.67 14.75 -9.38
CA GLU A 177 19.92 15.52 -8.16
C GLU A 177 20.24 16.99 -8.48
N GLU A 178 21.06 17.22 -9.50
CA GLU A 178 21.44 18.56 -9.94
C GLU A 178 20.23 19.33 -10.54
N ALA A 179 19.39 18.68 -11.34
CA ALA A 179 18.18 19.29 -11.88
C ALA A 179 17.14 19.64 -10.80
N LEU A 180 17.06 18.84 -9.73
CA LEU A 180 16.28 19.17 -8.53
C LEU A 180 16.88 20.39 -7.80
N ARG A 181 18.20 20.39 -7.56
CA ARG A 181 18.95 21.47 -6.90
C ARG A 181 18.77 22.82 -7.61
N VAL A 182 18.98 22.87 -8.93
CA VAL A 182 18.84 24.09 -9.76
C VAL A 182 17.39 24.61 -9.78
N SER A 183 16.39 23.74 -9.59
CA SER A 183 14.98 24.14 -9.50
C SER A 183 14.55 24.54 -8.06
N ASN A 184 15.42 24.35 -7.06
CA ASN A 184 15.11 24.40 -5.62
C ASN A 184 13.94 23.48 -5.23
N LEU A 185 14.05 22.22 -5.62
CA LEU A 185 13.11 21.16 -5.30
C LEU A 185 13.82 20.05 -4.52
N LEU A 186 13.09 19.41 -3.60
CA LEU A 186 13.43 18.12 -3.03
C LEU A 186 12.40 17.10 -3.50
N ASP A 187 12.79 15.87 -3.84
CA ASP A 187 11.80 14.80 -4.03
C ASP A 187 11.33 14.20 -2.69
N TYR A 188 10.42 13.23 -2.77
CA TYR A 188 9.79 12.66 -1.59
C TYR A 188 10.78 11.87 -0.70
N ASP A 189 11.79 11.24 -1.28
CA ASP A 189 12.81 10.49 -0.53
C ASP A 189 13.90 11.43 0.02
N ASP A 190 14.17 12.56 -0.66
CA ASP A 190 15.07 13.61 -0.17
C ASP A 190 14.64 14.22 1.16
N LEU A 191 13.34 14.31 1.42
CA LEU A 191 12.82 14.75 2.72
C LEU A 191 13.41 13.93 3.88
N LEU A 192 13.65 12.62 3.66
CA LEU A 192 14.26 11.75 4.67
C LEU A 192 15.78 11.87 4.69
N LEU A 193 16.42 11.91 3.51
CA LEU A 193 17.89 12.03 3.40
C LEU A 193 18.40 13.35 3.99
N ARG A 194 17.79 14.48 3.61
CA ARG A 194 18.19 15.80 4.10
C ARG A 194 17.89 15.96 5.59
N CYS A 195 16.82 15.35 6.10
CA CYS A 195 16.53 15.32 7.54
C CYS A 195 17.56 14.46 8.31
N SER A 196 17.93 13.29 7.78
CA SER A 196 18.99 12.45 8.36
C SER A 196 20.34 13.18 8.37
N PHE A 197 20.67 13.92 7.31
CA PHE A 197 21.86 14.77 7.26
C PHE A 197 21.79 15.90 8.32
N LEU A 198 20.69 16.65 8.38
CA LEU A 198 20.44 17.68 9.39
C LEU A 198 20.66 17.15 10.81
N LEU A 199 20.06 16.01 11.17
CA LEU A 199 20.12 15.46 12.53
C LEU A 199 21.46 14.77 12.87
N ARG A 200 22.29 14.44 11.87
CA ARG A 200 23.68 14.00 12.06
C ARG A 200 24.63 15.19 12.26
N SER A 201 24.44 16.26 11.48
CA SER A 201 25.27 17.48 11.56
C SER A 201 24.91 18.38 12.74
N HIS A 202 23.63 18.41 13.12
CA HIS A 202 23.09 19.25 14.20
C HIS A 202 22.22 18.43 15.18
N PRO A 203 22.80 17.49 15.97
CA PRO A 203 22.06 16.69 16.95
C PRO A 203 21.21 17.48 17.94
N GLN A 204 21.60 18.74 18.22
CA GLN A 204 20.87 19.66 19.08
C GLN A 204 19.44 19.96 18.60
N CYS A 205 19.12 19.81 17.31
CA CYS A 205 17.78 20.07 16.78
C CYS A 205 16.70 19.14 17.37
N VAL A 206 17.09 18.01 17.97
CA VAL A 206 16.21 17.03 18.65
C VAL A 206 16.54 16.90 20.15
N SER A 207 17.28 17.83 20.75
CA SER A 207 17.69 17.72 22.16
C SER A 207 16.51 17.77 23.14
N ASN A 208 15.35 18.22 22.68
CA ASN A 208 14.10 18.26 23.43
C ASN A 208 13.31 16.93 23.42
N VAL A 209 13.63 15.97 22.54
CA VAL A 209 12.79 14.78 22.33
C VAL A 209 12.88 13.83 23.53
N GLU A 210 11.80 13.77 24.32
CA GLU A 210 11.68 12.97 25.53
C GLU A 210 11.28 11.51 25.22
N ALA A 211 10.48 11.28 24.18
CA ALA A 211 10.09 9.94 23.73
C ALA A 211 9.76 9.88 22.23
N LEU A 212 10.10 8.76 21.58
CA LEU A 212 9.75 8.45 20.20
C LEU A 212 8.89 7.18 20.14
N LEU A 213 7.76 7.25 19.44
CA LEU A 213 6.86 6.12 19.24
C LEU A 213 6.59 5.90 17.73
N ILE A 214 6.63 4.66 17.27
CA ILE A 214 6.50 4.30 15.83
C ILE A 214 5.48 3.16 15.65
N ASP A 215 4.50 3.37 14.77
CA ASP A 215 3.63 2.30 14.25
C ASP A 215 4.11 1.78 12.88
N GLU A 216 3.76 0.53 12.57
CA GLU A 216 4.12 -0.18 11.33
C GLU A 216 5.63 -0.31 11.06
N ILE A 217 6.44 -0.50 12.11
CA ILE A 217 7.91 -0.56 12.00
C ILE A 217 8.42 -1.58 10.96
N GLN A 218 7.70 -2.68 10.71
CA GLN A 218 8.10 -3.68 9.70
C GLN A 218 8.13 -3.12 8.27
N ASP A 219 7.35 -2.08 7.98
CA ASP A 219 7.26 -1.46 6.65
C ASP A 219 8.27 -0.30 6.47
N THR A 220 9.18 -0.11 7.43
CA THR A 220 10.20 0.94 7.35
C THR A 220 11.39 0.53 6.49
N ASN A 221 11.95 1.50 5.77
CA ASN A 221 13.20 1.35 5.04
C ASN A 221 14.42 1.73 5.91
N ASN A 222 15.64 1.58 5.38
CA ASN A 222 16.86 1.84 6.15
C ASN A 222 16.97 3.30 6.60
N ILE A 223 16.62 4.27 5.75
CA ILE A 223 16.72 5.70 6.10
C ILE A 223 15.69 6.12 7.16
N GLN A 224 14.51 5.48 7.20
CA GLN A 224 13.51 5.68 8.26
C GLN A 224 13.95 5.07 9.59
N TYR A 225 14.60 3.90 9.58
CA TYR A 225 15.20 3.32 10.78
C TYR A 225 16.38 4.16 11.30
N ASP A 226 17.22 4.68 10.41
CA ASP A 226 18.29 5.61 10.77
C ASP A 226 17.71 6.89 11.38
N LEU A 227 16.62 7.44 10.80
CA LEU A 227 15.88 8.57 11.37
C LEU A 227 15.27 8.26 12.75
N MET A 228 14.74 7.06 12.98
CA MET A 228 14.31 6.63 14.32
C MET A 228 15.44 6.77 15.34
N SER A 229 16.63 6.28 14.98
CA SER A 229 17.82 6.37 15.83
C SER A 229 18.22 7.83 16.08
N LEU A 230 18.12 8.69 15.06
CA LEU A 230 18.48 10.10 15.13
C LEU A 230 17.46 10.95 15.92
N PHE A 231 16.15 10.75 15.76
CA PHE A 231 15.14 11.46 16.55
C PHE A 231 15.24 11.13 18.04
N ALA A 232 15.59 9.89 18.40
CA ALA A 232 15.73 9.46 19.78
C ALA A 232 17.12 9.68 20.39
N GLN A 233 18.11 10.18 19.61
CA GLN A 233 19.55 10.10 19.94
C GLN A 233 19.96 10.71 21.29
N ARG A 234 19.16 11.64 21.83
CA ARG A 234 19.44 12.29 23.12
C ARG A 234 19.13 11.39 24.33
N ASN A 235 18.05 10.62 24.28
CA ASN A 235 17.47 9.93 25.43
C ASN A 235 17.27 8.42 25.23
N ASN A 236 17.28 7.93 23.99
CA ASN A 236 17.02 6.53 23.61
C ASN A 236 15.68 5.95 24.13
N VAL A 237 14.69 6.81 24.43
CA VAL A 237 13.34 6.38 24.78
C VAL A 237 12.55 6.12 23.49
N ILE A 238 12.44 4.84 23.12
CA ILE A 238 11.87 4.36 21.86
C ILE A 238 10.80 3.30 22.16
N THR A 239 9.62 3.43 21.55
CA THR A 239 8.65 2.33 21.46
C THR A 239 8.28 2.06 20.01
N ILE A 240 8.63 0.89 19.50
CA ILE A 240 8.13 0.40 18.22
C ILE A 240 6.92 -0.51 18.42
N VAL A 241 5.96 -0.44 17.50
CA VAL A 241 4.88 -1.41 17.39
C VAL A 241 4.76 -1.88 15.94
N GLY A 242 4.58 -3.18 15.76
CA GLY A 242 4.43 -3.78 14.44
C GLY A 242 4.53 -5.30 14.47
N ASP A 243 4.62 -5.88 13.30
CA ASP A 243 4.52 -7.32 13.10
C ASP A 243 5.07 -7.72 11.73
N PRO A 244 6.14 -8.56 11.64
CA PRO A 244 6.73 -8.94 10.36
C PRO A 244 5.75 -9.66 9.43
N ASP A 245 4.75 -10.36 9.99
CA ASP A 245 3.75 -11.12 9.22
C ASP A 245 2.84 -10.20 8.38
N GLN A 246 2.83 -8.89 8.69
CA GLN A 246 2.10 -7.87 7.96
C GLN A 246 3.00 -6.98 7.06
N SER A 247 4.28 -7.32 6.89
CA SER A 247 5.22 -6.56 6.04
C SER A 247 4.93 -6.77 4.55
N ILE A 248 4.39 -5.75 3.90
CA ILE A 248 3.85 -5.81 2.51
C ILE A 248 4.22 -4.59 1.64
N TYR A 249 5.33 -3.94 1.96
CA TYR A 249 5.89 -2.85 1.15
C TYR A 249 7.38 -3.07 0.84
N GLY A 250 7.83 -4.31 0.67
CA GLY A 250 9.18 -4.65 0.20
C GLY A 250 9.47 -4.04 -1.17
N PHE A 251 8.45 -3.96 -2.05
CA PHE A 251 8.51 -3.20 -3.31
C PHE A 251 8.72 -1.67 -3.14
N ARG A 252 8.60 -1.13 -1.92
CA ARG A 252 8.97 0.25 -1.54
C ARG A 252 10.30 0.34 -0.79
N ASN A 253 11.08 -0.75 -0.77
CA ASN A 253 12.32 -0.94 0.00
C ASN A 253 12.12 -1.00 1.52
N ALA A 254 10.97 -1.48 2.01
CA ALA A 254 10.83 -1.87 3.41
C ALA A 254 11.78 -3.04 3.74
N GLU A 255 12.35 -3.05 4.95
CA GLU A 255 13.38 -4.00 5.36
C GLU A 255 13.00 -4.67 6.69
N ILE A 256 12.41 -5.87 6.62
CA ILE A 256 11.98 -6.67 7.79
C ILE A 256 13.13 -6.85 8.80
N LYS A 257 14.39 -6.91 8.33
CA LYS A 257 15.58 -7.04 9.20
C LYS A 257 15.74 -5.86 10.17
N ASN A 258 15.05 -4.74 10.00
CA ASN A 258 15.01 -3.63 10.96
C ASN A 258 14.55 -4.07 12.37
N LEU A 259 13.61 -5.03 12.46
CA LEU A 259 13.19 -5.62 13.74
C LEU A 259 14.36 -6.31 14.48
N THR A 260 15.22 -7.01 13.74
CA THR A 260 16.41 -7.69 14.28
C THR A 260 17.57 -6.72 14.48
N ARG A 261 17.70 -5.70 13.62
CA ARG A 261 18.67 -4.60 13.75
C ARG A 261 18.48 -3.86 15.08
N MET A 262 17.23 -3.63 15.49
CA MET A 262 16.90 -3.00 16.78
C MET A 262 17.43 -3.78 17.98
N LYS A 263 17.18 -5.10 18.05
CA LYS A 263 17.73 -5.95 19.13
C LYS A 263 19.26 -6.02 19.14
N LYS A 264 19.92 -5.85 17.99
CA LYS A 264 21.39 -5.76 17.91
C LYS A 264 21.93 -4.39 18.33
N GLN A 265 21.19 -3.31 18.10
CA GLN A 265 21.59 -1.94 18.39
C GLN A 265 21.32 -1.55 19.85
N TRP A 266 20.23 -2.06 20.44
CA TRP A 266 19.90 -1.93 21.85
C TRP A 266 19.63 -3.34 22.43
N PRO A 267 20.65 -4.03 22.97
CA PRO A 267 20.50 -5.38 23.52
C PRO A 267 19.43 -5.49 24.60
N ASP A 268 19.27 -4.43 25.41
CA ASP A 268 18.29 -4.33 26.50
C ASP A 268 16.84 -4.04 26.01
N THR A 269 16.54 -4.30 24.73
CA THR A 269 15.18 -4.10 24.16
C THR A 269 14.18 -5.07 24.80
N MET A 270 13.29 -4.55 25.64
CA MET A 270 12.16 -5.32 26.16
C MET A 270 11.23 -5.70 24.99
N THR A 271 10.86 -6.97 24.88
CA THR A 271 9.89 -7.43 23.88
C THR A 271 8.61 -7.87 24.57
N ILE A 272 7.46 -7.37 24.11
CA ILE A 272 6.13 -7.78 24.59
C ILE A 272 5.30 -8.25 23.39
N ASN A 273 4.67 -9.42 23.51
CA ASN A 273 3.83 -10.01 22.47
C ASN A 273 2.35 -9.81 22.80
N LEU A 274 1.55 -9.35 21.83
CA LEU A 274 0.09 -9.27 21.97
C LEU A 274 -0.56 -10.48 21.27
N GLU A 275 -0.84 -11.56 22.00
CA GLU A 275 -1.32 -12.82 21.39
C GLU A 275 -2.83 -12.85 21.07
N GLU A 276 -3.65 -12.01 21.72
CA GLU A 276 -5.11 -12.03 21.59
C GLU A 276 -5.62 -11.18 20.41
N ASN A 277 -6.41 -11.77 19.50
CA ASN A 277 -7.08 -11.09 18.39
C ASN A 277 -8.53 -10.72 18.74
N TYR A 278 -8.82 -9.42 18.66
CA TYR A 278 -10.11 -8.80 18.98
C TYR A 278 -10.99 -8.48 17.75
N ARG A 279 -10.57 -8.87 16.55
CA ARG A 279 -11.21 -8.50 15.27
C ARG A 279 -12.00 -9.64 14.65
N SER A 280 -11.35 -10.79 14.48
CA SER A 280 -11.76 -11.84 13.56
C SER A 280 -12.33 -13.05 14.31
N SER A 281 -13.28 -13.74 13.69
CA SER A 281 -13.74 -15.06 14.15
C SER A 281 -12.60 -16.08 14.14
N GLY A 282 -12.70 -17.09 15.02
CA GLY A 282 -11.66 -18.12 15.16
C GLY A 282 -11.36 -18.87 13.86
N ALA A 283 -12.36 -19.17 13.02
CA ALA A 283 -12.16 -19.89 11.77
C ALA A 283 -11.43 -19.04 10.71
N ILE A 284 -11.72 -17.73 10.62
CA ILE A 284 -10.95 -16.78 9.79
C ILE A 284 -9.50 -16.74 10.27
N LEU A 285 -9.29 -16.70 11.58
CA LEU A 285 -7.97 -16.61 12.20
C LEU A 285 -7.15 -17.89 11.96
N HIS A 286 -7.74 -19.06 12.18
CA HIS A 286 -7.11 -20.36 11.95
C HIS A 286 -6.75 -20.55 10.47
N ALA A 287 -7.67 -20.21 9.54
CA ALA A 287 -7.41 -20.27 8.10
C ALA A 287 -6.23 -19.37 7.71
N ALA A 288 -6.24 -18.10 8.14
CA ALA A 288 -5.15 -17.16 7.87
C ALA A 288 -3.82 -17.62 8.48
N GLN A 289 -3.85 -18.19 9.68
CA GLN A 289 -2.68 -18.72 10.37
C GLN A 289 -2.02 -19.87 9.57
N HIS A 290 -2.81 -20.82 9.06
CA HIS A 290 -2.31 -21.92 8.22
C HIS A 290 -1.82 -21.46 6.82
N ILE A 291 -2.11 -20.23 6.40
CA ILE A 291 -1.51 -19.63 5.19
C ILE A 291 -0.15 -19.00 5.50
N ILE A 292 0.00 -18.30 6.63
CA ILE A 292 1.26 -17.62 6.99
C ILE A 292 2.30 -18.54 7.63
N GLU A 293 1.89 -19.62 8.29
CA GLU A 293 2.81 -20.64 8.86
C GLU A 293 3.49 -21.54 7.81
N GLN A 294 3.16 -21.35 6.53
CA GLN A 294 3.91 -21.90 5.41
C GLN A 294 5.24 -21.15 5.14
N ASP A 295 5.49 -20.01 5.79
CA ASP A 295 6.79 -19.32 5.79
C ASP A 295 7.67 -19.89 6.92
N GLU A 296 8.56 -20.82 6.59
CA GLU A 296 9.49 -21.44 7.54
C GLU A 296 10.53 -20.45 8.14
N SER A 297 10.68 -19.25 7.55
CA SER A 297 11.59 -18.21 8.06
C SER A 297 10.96 -17.33 9.14
N ARG A 298 9.64 -17.43 9.32
CA ARG A 298 8.83 -16.65 10.25
C ARG A 298 9.20 -16.92 11.73
N PRO A 299 9.37 -15.89 12.57
CA PRO A 299 9.46 -16.07 14.02
C PRO A 299 8.18 -16.71 14.59
N PRO A 300 8.26 -17.76 15.42
CA PRO A 300 7.07 -18.42 15.98
C PRO A 300 6.31 -17.46 16.90
N LYS A 301 5.01 -17.30 16.64
CA LYS A 301 4.08 -16.49 17.44
C LYS A 301 2.72 -17.17 17.50
N LYS A 302 2.10 -17.20 18.67
CA LYS A 302 0.71 -17.61 18.85
C LYS A 302 -0.23 -16.45 18.52
N LEU A 303 -1.45 -16.78 18.07
CA LEU A 303 -2.50 -15.82 17.78
C LEU A 303 -3.84 -16.45 18.16
N GLN A 304 -4.49 -15.92 19.20
CA GLN A 304 -5.63 -16.52 19.87
C GLN A 304 -6.89 -15.68 19.63
N ALA A 305 -7.99 -16.27 19.17
CA ALA A 305 -9.23 -15.53 18.95
C ALA A 305 -9.95 -15.25 20.28
N THR A 306 -10.34 -13.98 20.54
CA THR A 306 -11.24 -13.66 21.66
C THR A 306 -12.72 -13.84 21.29
N HIS A 307 -13.03 -13.96 20.00
CA HIS A 307 -14.36 -14.20 19.46
C HIS A 307 -14.65 -15.71 19.33
N SER A 308 -15.93 -16.04 19.14
CA SER A 308 -16.33 -17.41 18.78
C SER A 308 -15.65 -17.90 17.49
N LEU A 309 -15.64 -19.21 17.26
CA LEU A 309 -15.12 -19.81 16.03
C LEU A 309 -15.78 -19.22 14.77
N GLY A 310 -17.06 -18.83 14.84
CA GLY A 310 -17.80 -18.25 13.73
C GLY A 310 -18.03 -19.25 12.59
N MET A 311 -18.20 -18.73 11.36
CA MET A 311 -18.31 -19.55 10.16
C MET A 311 -16.95 -19.72 9.49
N ARG A 312 -16.72 -20.89 8.88
CA ARG A 312 -15.54 -21.14 8.05
C ARG A 312 -15.53 -20.21 6.82
N PRO A 313 -14.36 -19.69 6.41
CA PRO A 313 -14.23 -18.94 5.17
C PRO A 313 -14.67 -19.75 3.95
N VAL A 314 -15.12 -19.08 2.88
CA VAL A 314 -15.48 -19.73 1.62
C VAL A 314 -14.31 -19.69 0.65
N LEU A 315 -14.12 -20.75 -0.15
CA LEU A 315 -13.17 -20.79 -1.27
C LEU A 315 -13.88 -21.26 -2.55
N ARG A 316 -14.51 -20.31 -3.25
CA ARG A 316 -15.41 -20.60 -4.37
C ARG A 316 -14.67 -20.72 -5.71
N LYS A 317 -14.83 -21.86 -6.39
CA LYS A 317 -14.38 -22.05 -7.78
C LYS A 317 -15.50 -21.69 -8.76
N LEU A 318 -15.21 -20.90 -9.79
CA LEU A 318 -16.21 -20.33 -10.71
C LEU A 318 -15.75 -20.34 -12.18
N PRO A 319 -16.64 -20.29 -13.19
CA PRO A 319 -16.26 -20.58 -14.58
C PRO A 319 -15.40 -19.52 -15.28
N SER A 320 -15.53 -18.25 -14.87
CA SER A 320 -14.81 -17.13 -15.47
C SER A 320 -14.79 -15.91 -14.54
N ALA A 321 -13.89 -14.95 -14.79
CA ALA A 321 -13.86 -13.68 -14.07
C ALA A 321 -15.17 -12.85 -14.16
N ALA A 322 -16.03 -13.11 -15.16
CA ALA A 322 -17.37 -12.50 -15.25
C ALA A 322 -18.35 -13.17 -14.29
N ALA A 323 -18.41 -14.51 -14.31
CA ALA A 323 -19.20 -15.30 -13.36
C ALA A 323 -18.75 -15.09 -11.90
N GLU A 324 -17.47 -14.84 -11.66
CA GLU A 324 -16.91 -14.41 -10.37
C GLU A 324 -17.51 -13.08 -9.91
N ALA A 325 -17.61 -12.09 -10.80
CA ALA A 325 -18.20 -10.80 -10.49
C ALA A 325 -19.73 -10.87 -10.26
N ASP A 326 -20.47 -11.61 -11.11
CA ASP A 326 -21.92 -11.82 -10.94
C ASP A 326 -22.21 -12.61 -9.63
N TRP A 327 -21.44 -13.67 -9.31
CA TRP A 327 -21.56 -14.40 -8.04
C TRP A 327 -21.30 -13.51 -6.83
N LEU A 328 -20.20 -12.75 -6.83
CA LEU A 328 -19.84 -11.84 -5.73
C LEU A 328 -20.97 -10.84 -5.43
N VAL A 329 -21.58 -10.27 -6.47
CA VAL A 329 -22.73 -9.36 -6.33
C VAL A 329 -23.95 -10.06 -5.74
N SER A 330 -24.27 -11.28 -6.21
CA SER A 330 -25.37 -12.08 -5.65
C SER A 330 -25.12 -12.47 -4.19
N GLU A 331 -23.88 -12.80 -3.81
CA GLU A 331 -23.53 -13.21 -2.45
C GLU A 331 -23.55 -12.04 -1.47
N VAL A 332 -23.22 -10.82 -1.91
CA VAL A 332 -23.46 -9.59 -1.14
C VAL A 332 -24.96 -9.40 -0.86
N GLN A 333 -25.82 -9.61 -1.86
CA GLN A 333 -27.28 -9.51 -1.68
C GLN A 333 -27.80 -10.62 -0.72
N ARG A 334 -27.38 -11.88 -0.95
CA ARG A 334 -27.74 -13.06 -0.14
C ARG A 334 -27.32 -12.87 1.33
N ALA A 335 -26.08 -12.44 1.59
CA ALA A 335 -25.57 -12.16 2.94
C ALA A 335 -26.36 -11.07 3.68
N ARG A 336 -26.82 -10.03 2.98
CA ARG A 336 -27.66 -8.97 3.58
C ARG A 336 -29.05 -9.49 3.95
N ALA A 337 -29.73 -10.17 3.03
CA ALA A 337 -31.06 -10.72 3.27
C ALA A 337 -31.08 -11.80 4.37
N MET A 338 -30.13 -12.75 4.35
CA MET A 338 -30.00 -13.77 5.40
C MET A 338 -29.66 -13.19 6.79
N THR A 339 -29.12 -11.97 6.87
CA THR A 339 -28.90 -11.25 8.13
C THR A 339 -30.00 -10.23 8.43
N GLY A 340 -31.17 -10.30 7.78
CA GLY A 340 -32.29 -9.39 8.02
C GLY A 340 -31.91 -7.92 7.81
N ASN A 341 -31.02 -7.64 6.85
CA ASN A 341 -30.39 -6.35 6.59
C ASN A 341 -29.55 -5.76 7.75
N MET A 342 -29.16 -6.55 8.75
CA MET A 342 -28.17 -6.14 9.77
C MET A 342 -26.79 -5.83 9.16
N LEU A 343 -26.45 -6.47 8.04
CA LEU A 343 -25.32 -6.09 7.19
C LEU A 343 -25.76 -5.02 6.18
N ARG A 344 -25.08 -3.87 6.20
CA ARG A 344 -25.31 -2.73 5.31
C ARG A 344 -24.28 -2.72 4.17
N PRO A 345 -24.51 -2.02 3.04
CA PRO A 345 -23.54 -1.96 1.94
C PRO A 345 -22.13 -1.52 2.40
N SER A 346 -22.06 -0.60 3.36
CA SER A 346 -20.84 -0.08 3.98
C SER A 346 -20.02 -1.12 4.77
N ASP A 347 -20.62 -2.25 5.13
CA ASP A 347 -20.00 -3.35 5.90
C ASP A 347 -19.26 -4.38 5.01
N PHE A 348 -19.29 -4.21 3.68
CA PHE A 348 -18.66 -5.09 2.69
C PHE A 348 -17.42 -4.46 2.04
N ALA A 349 -16.37 -5.26 1.87
CA ALA A 349 -15.20 -4.90 1.07
C ALA A 349 -14.79 -5.98 0.06
N VAL A 350 -14.24 -5.53 -1.07
CA VAL A 350 -13.65 -6.37 -2.13
C VAL A 350 -12.18 -5.98 -2.27
N LEU A 351 -11.29 -6.91 -1.95
CA LEU A 351 -9.84 -6.67 -1.83
C LEU A 351 -9.09 -7.35 -2.97
N LEU A 352 -8.59 -6.54 -3.90
CA LEU A 352 -7.94 -6.97 -5.13
C LEU A 352 -6.42 -7.01 -4.99
N ARG A 353 -5.74 -7.94 -5.68
CA ARG A 353 -4.28 -7.85 -5.84
C ARG A 353 -3.87 -6.60 -6.64
N SER A 354 -4.65 -6.26 -7.66
CA SER A 354 -4.38 -5.22 -8.65
C SER A 354 -5.66 -4.49 -9.01
N ALA A 355 -5.59 -3.16 -9.11
CA ALA A 355 -6.73 -2.33 -9.51
C ALA A 355 -7.23 -2.66 -10.94
N ALA A 356 -6.42 -3.28 -11.80
CA ALA A 356 -6.86 -3.73 -13.13
C ALA A 356 -8.00 -4.77 -13.09
N LEU A 357 -8.19 -5.46 -11.96
CA LEU A 357 -9.26 -6.44 -11.76
C LEU A 357 -10.62 -5.80 -11.44
N SER A 358 -10.67 -4.52 -11.02
CA SER A 358 -11.91 -3.90 -10.55
C SER A 358 -12.98 -3.82 -11.64
N ARG A 359 -12.57 -3.52 -12.88
CA ARG A 359 -13.46 -3.19 -14.00
C ARG A 359 -14.59 -4.20 -14.25
N VAL A 360 -14.35 -5.50 -14.04
CA VAL A 360 -15.38 -6.53 -14.26
C VAL A 360 -16.41 -6.51 -13.11
N ILE A 361 -15.93 -6.31 -11.89
CA ILE A 361 -16.73 -6.24 -10.65
C ILE A 361 -17.54 -4.93 -10.62
N GLU A 362 -16.91 -3.81 -10.96
CA GLU A 362 -17.56 -2.50 -11.14
C GLU A 362 -18.68 -2.56 -12.18
N SER A 363 -18.49 -3.33 -13.26
CA SER A 363 -19.53 -3.55 -14.29
C SER A 363 -20.68 -4.43 -13.79
N ALA A 364 -20.42 -5.45 -12.98
CA ALA A 364 -21.47 -6.30 -12.40
C ALA A 364 -22.28 -5.54 -11.34
N MET A 365 -21.61 -4.76 -10.47
CA MET A 365 -22.26 -3.91 -9.47
C MET A 365 -23.12 -2.83 -10.13
N GLY A 366 -22.61 -2.16 -11.18
CA GLY A 366 -23.39 -1.19 -11.95
C GLY A 366 -24.63 -1.81 -12.62
N LYS A 367 -24.50 -3.01 -13.20
CA LYS A 367 -25.62 -3.78 -13.78
C LYS A 367 -26.69 -4.14 -12.75
N ALA A 368 -26.29 -4.45 -11.50
CA ALA A 368 -27.21 -4.82 -10.42
C ALA A 368 -27.64 -3.64 -9.51
N GLY A 369 -27.28 -2.40 -9.87
CA GLY A 369 -27.61 -1.21 -9.08
C GLY A 369 -26.93 -1.12 -7.70
N VAL A 370 -25.88 -1.91 -7.44
CA VAL A 370 -25.19 -1.94 -6.13
C VAL A 370 -24.23 -0.74 -6.04
N PRO A 371 -24.42 0.19 -5.08
CA PRO A 371 -23.59 1.37 -4.95
C PRO A 371 -22.23 1.03 -4.32
N TYR A 372 -21.14 1.47 -4.95
CA TYR A 372 -19.76 1.16 -4.54
C TYR A 372 -18.85 2.39 -4.58
N ARG A 373 -17.74 2.29 -3.84
CA ARG A 373 -16.61 3.25 -3.84
C ARG A 373 -15.30 2.54 -4.12
N MET A 374 -14.42 3.13 -4.92
CA MET A 374 -13.09 2.56 -5.21
C MET A 374 -11.99 3.32 -4.47
N MET A 375 -11.41 2.70 -3.43
CA MET A 375 -10.29 3.25 -2.66
C MET A 375 -8.97 3.07 -3.42
N GLY A 376 -8.51 4.16 -4.05
CA GLY A 376 -7.26 4.21 -4.81
C GLY A 376 -7.42 4.59 -6.29
N GLY A 377 -8.54 5.21 -6.68
CA GLY A 377 -8.74 5.77 -8.01
C GLY A 377 -7.84 6.98 -8.32
N THR A 378 -8.12 7.68 -9.41
CA THR A 378 -7.40 8.92 -9.78
C THR A 378 -7.52 9.97 -8.67
N ARG A 379 -6.38 10.27 -8.04
CA ARG A 379 -6.31 11.16 -6.86
C ARG A 379 -6.82 12.54 -7.22
N PHE A 380 -7.42 13.24 -6.26
CA PHE A 380 -8.00 14.57 -6.47
C PHE A 380 -7.00 15.56 -7.11
N TYR A 381 -5.80 15.67 -6.55
CA TYR A 381 -4.73 16.54 -7.07
C TYR A 381 -4.04 16.04 -8.35
N ASP A 382 -4.28 14.78 -8.76
CA ASP A 382 -3.81 14.23 -10.04
C ASP A 382 -4.81 14.53 -11.19
N ARG A 383 -6.01 15.04 -10.89
CA ARG A 383 -7.03 15.42 -11.89
C ARG A 383 -6.53 16.63 -12.69
N VAL A 384 -6.65 16.57 -14.03
CA VAL A 384 -5.97 17.50 -14.96
C VAL A 384 -6.25 18.98 -14.64
N GLU A 385 -7.50 19.33 -14.37
CA GLU A 385 -7.93 20.67 -14.00
C GLU A 385 -7.39 21.14 -12.63
N VAL A 386 -7.42 20.27 -11.61
CA VAL A 386 -6.89 20.55 -10.25
C VAL A 386 -5.37 20.70 -10.32
N LYS A 387 -4.69 19.73 -10.95
CA LYS A 387 -3.24 19.72 -11.13
C LYS A 387 -2.74 20.99 -11.81
N LEU A 388 -3.39 21.40 -12.91
CA LEU A 388 -3.04 22.62 -13.63
C LEU A 388 -3.13 23.88 -12.73
N LEU A 389 -4.17 24.00 -11.90
CA LEU A 389 -4.30 25.12 -10.96
C LEU A 389 -3.24 25.05 -9.84
N THR A 390 -2.93 23.87 -9.30
CA THR A 390 -1.84 23.71 -8.33
C THR A 390 -0.47 24.03 -8.94
N ASP A 391 -0.24 23.72 -10.21
CA ASP A 391 1.00 24.08 -10.92
C ASP A 391 1.08 25.60 -11.15
N TYR A 392 -0.04 26.31 -11.41
CA TYR A 392 -0.04 27.78 -11.42
C TYR A 392 0.35 28.37 -10.06
N LEU A 393 -0.18 27.81 -8.97
CA LEU A 393 0.20 28.21 -7.60
C LEU A 393 1.68 27.90 -7.30
N ARG A 394 2.21 26.75 -7.74
CA ARG A 394 3.64 26.40 -7.64
C ARG A 394 4.52 27.42 -8.35
N VAL A 395 4.22 27.79 -9.59
CA VAL A 395 5.00 28.81 -10.33
C VAL A 395 4.87 30.20 -9.69
N MET A 396 3.73 30.55 -9.08
CA MET A 396 3.57 31.81 -8.36
C MET A 396 4.34 31.86 -7.02
N HIS A 397 4.53 30.71 -6.36
CA HIS A 397 5.33 30.57 -5.15
C HIS A 397 6.84 30.49 -5.46
N GLN A 398 7.22 29.63 -6.40
CA GLN A 398 8.62 29.31 -6.73
C GLN A 398 8.88 29.34 -8.24
N PHE A 399 9.62 30.35 -8.68
CA PHE A 399 9.98 30.60 -10.07
C PHE A 399 11.01 29.61 -10.66
N GLY A 400 11.69 28.82 -9.83
CA GLY A 400 12.62 27.78 -10.29
C GLY A 400 11.94 26.52 -10.84
N ASP A 401 10.63 26.33 -10.64
CA ASP A 401 9.90 25.11 -10.99
C ASP A 401 9.67 24.96 -12.51
N ASN A 402 10.70 24.48 -13.20
CA ASN A 402 10.73 24.29 -14.65
C ASN A 402 9.61 23.37 -15.17
N GLU A 403 9.21 22.36 -14.38
CA GLU A 403 8.19 21.38 -14.76
C GLU A 403 6.78 21.96 -14.65
N ALA A 404 6.49 22.71 -13.58
CA ALA A 404 5.23 23.44 -13.47
C ALA A 404 5.13 24.57 -14.51
N VAL A 405 6.25 25.24 -14.87
CA VAL A 405 6.29 26.20 -15.98
C VAL A 405 5.97 25.52 -17.31
N GLU A 406 6.60 24.37 -17.64
CA GLU A 406 6.32 23.65 -18.90
C GLU A 406 4.84 23.24 -19.01
N ARG A 407 4.22 22.77 -17.91
CA ARG A 407 2.81 22.38 -17.90
C ARG A 407 1.84 23.56 -18.01
N THR A 408 2.17 24.72 -17.44
CA THR A 408 1.27 25.90 -17.39
C THR A 408 1.41 26.86 -18.56
N VAL A 409 2.61 27.02 -19.15
CA VAL A 409 2.94 28.10 -20.10
C VAL A 409 1.99 28.18 -21.32
N ASN A 410 1.48 27.05 -21.80
CA ASN A 410 0.53 26.97 -22.93
C ASN A 410 -0.80 26.28 -22.58
N MET A 411 -1.20 26.27 -21.31
CA MET A 411 -2.47 25.72 -20.83
C MET A 411 -3.18 26.72 -19.89
N PRO A 412 -4.25 27.43 -20.30
CA PRO A 412 -4.89 27.47 -21.63
C PRO A 412 -3.97 27.85 -22.79
N ALA A 413 -4.38 27.53 -24.03
CA ALA A 413 -3.55 27.67 -25.23
C ALA A 413 -3.23 29.14 -25.58
N ARG A 414 -1.94 29.48 -25.63
CA ARG A 414 -1.41 30.84 -25.87
C ARG A 414 -0.68 31.00 -27.22
N ARG A 415 -0.89 30.06 -28.16
CA ARG A 415 -0.18 29.98 -29.46
C ARG A 415 1.35 29.84 -29.30
N ILE A 416 1.77 29.06 -28.30
CA ILE A 416 3.16 28.68 -28.06
C ILE A 416 3.30 27.22 -28.52
N GLY A 417 4.22 26.95 -29.45
CA GLY A 417 4.40 25.61 -30.01
C GLY A 417 5.20 24.69 -29.09
N ALA A 418 4.95 23.38 -29.13
CA ALA A 418 5.69 22.41 -28.32
C ALA A 418 7.21 22.45 -28.60
N GLU A 419 7.64 22.61 -29.86
CA GLU A 419 9.06 22.79 -30.20
C GLU A 419 9.63 24.13 -29.68
N THR A 420 8.79 25.17 -29.55
CA THR A 420 9.21 26.43 -28.95
C THR A 420 9.50 26.28 -27.46
N ILE A 421 8.65 25.55 -26.73
CA ILE A 421 8.83 25.29 -25.30
C ILE A 421 10.11 24.48 -25.07
N LYS A 422 10.30 23.38 -25.84
CA LYS A 422 11.54 22.59 -25.82
C LYS A 422 12.79 23.41 -26.13
N SER A 423 12.74 24.31 -27.12
CA SER A 423 13.87 25.17 -27.46
C SER A 423 14.22 26.15 -26.34
N LEU A 424 13.22 26.76 -25.70
CA LEU A 424 13.45 27.65 -24.57
C LEU A 424 13.98 26.87 -23.36
N GLN A 425 13.46 25.66 -23.11
CA GLN A 425 13.96 24.78 -22.05
C GLN A 425 15.42 24.37 -22.29
N ALA A 426 15.78 23.96 -23.51
CA ALA A 426 17.15 23.61 -23.86
C ALA A 426 18.11 24.82 -23.77
N GLU A 427 17.67 26.00 -24.21
CA GLU A 427 18.43 27.25 -24.10
C GLU A 427 18.63 27.67 -22.62
N ALA A 428 17.61 27.48 -21.78
CA ALA A 428 17.69 27.74 -20.34
C ALA A 428 18.70 26.79 -19.65
N SER A 429 18.64 25.49 -19.96
CA SER A 429 19.61 24.50 -19.47
C SER A 429 21.05 24.77 -19.94
N GLN A 430 21.24 25.29 -21.16
CA GLN A 430 22.57 25.66 -21.68
C GLN A 430 23.15 26.93 -21.05
N GLN A 431 22.31 27.78 -20.44
CA GLN A 431 22.70 29.05 -19.83
C GLN A 431 22.68 29.02 -18.29
N ASP A 432 22.46 27.84 -17.70
CA ASP A 432 22.27 27.61 -16.24
C ASP A 432 21.26 28.59 -15.59
N VAL A 433 20.09 28.71 -16.22
CA VAL A 433 18.97 29.54 -15.71
C VAL A 433 17.66 28.76 -15.76
N SER A 434 16.68 29.15 -14.95
CA SER A 434 15.33 28.59 -15.05
C SER A 434 14.63 29.02 -16.34
N LEU A 435 13.74 28.16 -16.84
CA LEU A 435 12.87 28.42 -17.98
C LEU A 435 12.01 29.67 -17.75
N TRP A 436 11.58 29.92 -16.51
CA TRP A 436 10.90 31.16 -16.14
C TRP A 436 11.79 32.39 -16.34
N GLN A 437 13.02 32.38 -15.83
CA GLN A 437 13.94 33.52 -15.95
C GLN A 437 14.23 33.84 -17.42
N LEU A 438 14.46 32.82 -18.26
CA LEU A 438 14.61 33.01 -19.70
C LEU A 438 13.34 33.60 -20.34
N ILE A 439 12.15 33.09 -20.00
CA ILE A 439 10.87 33.62 -20.51
C ILE A 439 10.68 35.08 -20.12
N VAL A 440 10.97 35.47 -18.88
CA VAL A 440 10.90 36.85 -18.41
C VAL A 440 11.91 37.74 -19.14
N ASP A 441 13.16 37.29 -19.30
CA ASP A 441 14.19 38.04 -20.03
C ASP A 441 13.85 38.24 -21.50
N VAL A 442 13.21 37.27 -22.14
CA VAL A 442 12.73 37.35 -23.53
C VAL A 442 11.52 38.27 -23.66
N VAL A 443 10.58 38.22 -22.70
CA VAL A 443 9.39 39.11 -22.67
C VAL A 443 9.76 40.56 -22.38
N GLN A 444 10.75 40.81 -21.53
CA GLN A 444 11.27 42.15 -21.24
C GLN A 444 12.29 42.65 -22.27
N GLY A 445 12.66 41.83 -23.26
CA GLY A 445 13.65 42.18 -24.28
C GLY A 445 15.11 42.23 -23.80
N ARG A 446 15.38 41.78 -22.57
CA ARG A 446 16.73 41.69 -21.98
C ARG A 446 17.60 40.62 -22.65
N ARG A 447 16.98 39.52 -23.13
CA ARG A 447 17.62 38.50 -23.97
C ARG A 447 16.92 38.39 -25.32
N ARG A 448 17.68 37.99 -26.34
CA ARG A 448 17.14 37.51 -27.63
C ARG A 448 17.23 35.98 -27.62
N PRO A 449 16.11 35.25 -27.77
CA PRO A 449 16.15 33.79 -27.77
C PRO A 449 16.84 33.27 -29.03
N SER A 450 17.48 32.11 -28.91
CA SER A 450 18.17 31.39 -29.99
C SER A 450 17.28 31.19 -31.22
N ASN A 451 16.02 30.80 -31.02
CA ASN A 451 15.02 30.63 -32.06
C ASN A 451 14.09 31.84 -32.19
N LYS A 452 13.87 32.30 -33.43
CA LYS A 452 13.07 33.49 -33.76
C LYS A 452 11.59 33.31 -33.42
N LEU A 453 11.18 33.76 -32.23
CA LEU A 453 9.79 33.75 -31.79
C LEU A 453 8.89 34.64 -32.65
N THR A 454 7.70 34.14 -32.99
CA THR A 454 6.67 34.90 -33.69
C THR A 454 6.00 35.94 -32.77
N GLU A 455 5.49 37.05 -33.31
CA GLU A 455 4.78 38.05 -32.51
C GLU A 455 3.56 37.49 -31.75
N PRO A 456 2.71 36.61 -32.31
CA PRO A 456 1.71 35.89 -31.52
C PRO A 456 2.28 35.10 -30.34
N THR A 457 3.42 34.43 -30.52
CA THR A 457 4.09 33.65 -29.47
C THR A 457 4.67 34.56 -28.38
N LYS A 458 5.29 35.69 -28.74
CA LYS A 458 5.75 36.71 -27.76
C LYS A 458 4.60 37.27 -26.94
N LYS A 459 3.47 37.60 -27.58
CA LYS A 459 2.24 38.05 -26.90
C LYS A 459 1.68 36.96 -25.98
N GLY A 460 1.75 35.69 -26.40
CA GLY A 460 1.39 34.54 -25.57
C GLY A 460 2.26 34.41 -24.30
N LEU A 461 3.58 34.51 -24.43
CA LEU A 461 4.52 34.50 -23.30
C LEU A 461 4.30 35.71 -22.38
N ALA A 462 4.12 36.91 -22.93
CA ALA A 462 3.82 38.11 -22.14
C ALA A 462 2.51 37.99 -21.37
N ALA A 463 1.48 37.36 -21.95
CA ALA A 463 0.23 37.06 -21.25
C ALA A 463 0.42 36.06 -20.12
N PHE A 464 1.21 35.00 -20.31
CA PHE A 464 1.55 34.05 -19.24
C PHE A 464 2.33 34.74 -18.09
N VAL A 465 3.36 35.53 -18.42
CA VAL A 465 4.13 36.30 -17.43
C VAL A 465 3.24 37.28 -16.66
N ASN A 466 2.27 37.92 -17.32
CA ASN A 466 1.30 38.80 -16.67
C ASN A 466 0.41 38.06 -15.66
N VAL A 467 -0.03 36.82 -15.94
CA VAL A 467 -0.78 36.00 -14.98
C VAL A 467 0.07 35.74 -13.74
N ILE A 468 1.24 35.14 -13.92
CA ILE A 468 2.14 34.75 -12.82
C ILE A 468 2.54 35.95 -11.96
N LEU A 469 3.09 37.02 -12.56
CA LEU A 469 3.52 38.21 -11.80
C LEU A 469 2.36 38.94 -11.10
N SER A 470 1.14 38.88 -11.65
CA SER A 470 -0.03 39.44 -10.96
C SER A 470 -0.50 38.58 -9.79
N GLY A 471 -0.31 37.27 -9.86
CA GLY A 471 -0.53 36.35 -8.74
C GLY A 471 0.49 36.59 -7.64
N GLN A 472 1.78 36.63 -7.98
CA GLN A 472 2.85 36.94 -7.02
C GLN A 472 2.60 38.27 -6.30
N ARG A 473 2.26 39.35 -7.03
CA ARG A 473 1.91 40.64 -6.41
C ARG A 473 0.68 40.59 -5.50
N LYS A 474 -0.23 39.63 -5.65
CA LYS A 474 -1.36 39.44 -4.71
C LYS A 474 -1.00 38.54 -3.53
N ALA A 475 0.06 37.72 -3.64
CA ALA A 475 0.50 36.77 -2.62
C ALA A 475 1.64 37.27 -1.73
N PHE A 476 2.42 38.27 -2.17
CA PHE A 476 3.68 38.69 -1.53
C PHE A 476 3.86 40.21 -1.38
N ASN A 477 2.79 41.01 -1.40
CA ASN A 477 2.89 42.47 -1.25
C ASN A 477 2.54 42.90 0.19
N GLU A 478 3.46 43.54 0.90
CA GLU A 478 3.32 43.83 2.33
C GLU A 478 2.17 44.81 2.65
N ASP A 479 1.89 45.78 1.78
CA ASP A 479 0.72 46.67 1.89
C ASP A 479 -0.63 45.98 1.64
N ALA A 480 -0.65 44.73 1.15
CA ALA A 480 -1.88 44.04 0.76
C ALA A 480 -2.55 43.38 1.97
N SER A 481 -3.23 44.19 2.78
CA SER A 481 -4.13 43.70 3.82
C SER A 481 -5.15 42.70 3.25
N GLN A 482 -5.14 41.49 3.82
CA GLN A 482 -6.11 40.41 3.53
C GLN A 482 -6.17 39.90 2.07
N GLY A 483 -5.03 39.56 1.48
CA GLY A 483 -5.00 38.57 0.40
C GLY A 483 -5.22 37.15 0.93
N SER A 484 -6.30 36.47 0.54
CA SER A 484 -6.51 35.04 0.85
C SER A 484 -5.96 34.10 -0.25
N LEU A 485 -5.84 32.79 0.02
CA LEU A 485 -5.49 31.81 -1.02
C LEU A 485 -6.63 31.65 -2.04
N VAL A 486 -7.88 31.78 -1.57
CA VAL A 486 -9.10 31.85 -2.41
C VAL A 486 -9.02 33.03 -3.36
N ASP A 487 -8.58 34.19 -2.85
CA ASP A 487 -8.38 35.41 -3.61
C ASP A 487 -7.31 35.31 -4.70
N LEU A 488 -6.29 34.49 -4.46
CA LEU A 488 -5.25 34.16 -5.44
C LEU A 488 -5.80 33.21 -6.50
N LEU A 489 -6.48 32.11 -6.10
CA LEU A 489 -7.14 31.18 -7.02
C LEU A 489 -8.18 31.87 -7.91
N ASN A 490 -9.04 32.71 -7.34
CA ASN A 490 -10.04 33.48 -8.10
C ASN A 490 -9.40 34.47 -9.08
N LEU A 491 -8.26 35.08 -8.73
CA LEU A 491 -7.47 35.88 -9.66
C LEU A 491 -6.94 35.03 -10.83
N VAL A 492 -6.43 33.83 -10.56
CA VAL A 492 -5.97 32.88 -11.59
C VAL A 492 -7.14 32.48 -12.50
N LEU A 493 -8.22 31.94 -11.94
CA LEU A 493 -9.41 31.47 -12.68
C LEU A 493 -9.98 32.55 -13.60
N LYS A 494 -10.11 33.78 -13.09
CA LYS A 494 -10.57 34.95 -13.86
C LYS A 494 -9.60 35.33 -14.98
N LYS A 495 -8.29 35.39 -14.72
CA LYS A 495 -7.28 35.74 -15.73
C LYS A 495 -7.05 34.65 -16.78
N LEU A 496 -7.39 33.40 -16.48
CA LEU A 496 -7.32 32.27 -17.43
C LEU A 496 -8.62 32.06 -18.22
N ALA A 497 -9.73 32.72 -17.86
CA ALA A 497 -11.08 32.38 -18.31
C ALA A 497 -11.36 30.86 -18.18
N PHE A 498 -11.01 30.31 -17.00
CA PHE A 498 -10.79 28.87 -16.86
C PHE A 498 -12.04 28.01 -17.10
N GLN A 499 -13.22 28.48 -16.67
CA GLN A 499 -14.49 27.79 -16.88
C GLN A 499 -14.84 27.68 -18.37
N ASP A 500 -14.63 28.75 -19.15
CA ASP A 500 -14.88 28.76 -20.60
C ASP A 500 -13.86 27.92 -21.36
N TRP A 501 -12.61 27.86 -20.87
CA TRP A 501 -11.60 26.94 -21.38
C TRP A 501 -11.97 25.47 -21.12
N LEU A 502 -12.49 25.13 -19.94
CA LEU A 502 -12.99 23.79 -19.62
C LEU A 502 -14.18 23.41 -20.53
N LYS A 503 -15.21 24.27 -20.61
CA LYS A 503 -16.36 24.12 -21.53
C LYS A 503 -15.91 23.85 -22.97
N LYS A 504 -14.91 24.59 -23.46
CA LYS A 504 -14.40 24.46 -24.83
C LYS A 504 -13.50 23.23 -25.05
N LYS A 505 -12.84 22.70 -24.02
CA LYS A 505 -11.87 21.60 -24.15
C LYS A 505 -12.46 20.23 -23.81
N TYR A 506 -13.46 20.17 -22.93
CA TYR A 506 -14.04 18.95 -22.40
C TYR A 506 -15.58 19.03 -22.37
N PRO A 507 -16.27 19.24 -23.51
CA PRO A 507 -17.70 19.58 -23.54
C PRO A 507 -18.58 18.61 -22.73
N GLU A 508 -18.37 17.30 -22.88
CA GLU A 508 -19.13 16.25 -22.18
C GLU A 508 -18.90 16.25 -20.64
N ASP A 509 -17.67 16.50 -20.18
CA ASP A 509 -17.27 16.34 -18.77
C ASP A 509 -17.24 17.68 -17.99
N HIS A 510 -17.51 18.82 -18.64
CA HIS A 510 -17.05 20.12 -18.14
C HIS A 510 -17.65 20.51 -16.77
N GLU A 511 -18.86 20.06 -16.46
CA GLU A 511 -19.54 20.31 -15.18
C GLU A 511 -18.85 19.56 -14.03
N VAL A 512 -18.56 18.27 -14.21
CA VAL A 512 -17.82 17.45 -13.22
C VAL A 512 -16.40 17.98 -13.01
N ARG A 513 -15.75 18.48 -14.08
CA ARG A 513 -14.46 19.17 -13.95
C ARG A 513 -14.55 20.51 -13.24
N TRP A 514 -15.67 21.23 -13.38
CA TRP A 514 -15.89 22.47 -12.66
C TRP A 514 -16.15 22.22 -11.16
N GLN A 515 -16.90 21.19 -10.81
CA GLN A 515 -17.06 20.74 -9.42
C GLN A 515 -15.71 20.42 -8.75
N ASN A 516 -14.76 19.83 -9.50
CA ASN A 516 -13.38 19.61 -8.99
C ASN A 516 -12.62 20.92 -8.71
N VAL A 517 -12.94 22.00 -9.43
CA VAL A 517 -12.36 23.34 -9.19
C VAL A 517 -13.04 24.01 -7.99
N GLU A 518 -14.36 23.86 -7.85
CA GLU A 518 -15.13 24.38 -6.70
C GLU A 518 -14.71 23.69 -5.39
N GLU A 519 -14.46 22.39 -5.41
CA GLU A 519 -13.87 21.64 -4.28
C GLU A 519 -12.44 22.14 -3.93
N LEU A 520 -11.60 22.46 -4.93
CA LEU A 520 -10.28 23.05 -4.68
C LEU A 520 -10.40 24.45 -4.06
N ILE A 521 -11.40 25.25 -4.45
CA ILE A 521 -11.70 26.54 -3.83
C ILE A 521 -12.20 26.35 -2.39
N ALA A 522 -13.05 25.35 -2.12
CA ALA A 522 -13.51 25.04 -0.77
C ALA A 522 -12.35 24.64 0.15
N GLN A 523 -11.46 23.74 -0.29
CA GLN A 523 -10.23 23.37 0.43
C GLN A 523 -9.29 24.57 0.66
N ALA A 524 -9.15 25.45 -0.33
CA ALA A 524 -8.38 26.69 -0.19
C ALA A 524 -9.05 27.73 0.72
N THR A 525 -10.38 27.71 0.85
CA THR A 525 -11.15 28.54 1.79
C THR A 525 -10.91 28.07 3.21
N ASP A 526 -10.98 26.76 3.43
CA ASP A 526 -10.71 26.14 4.73
C ASP A 526 -9.28 26.43 5.20
N ALA A 527 -8.30 26.30 4.30
CA ALA A 527 -6.89 26.65 4.54
C ALA A 527 -6.60 28.17 4.64
N SER A 528 -7.53 29.03 4.19
CA SER A 528 -7.43 30.50 4.33
C SER A 528 -8.05 31.02 5.63
N ASN A 529 -8.79 30.20 6.38
CA ASN A 529 -9.40 30.62 7.64
C ASN A 529 -8.28 30.97 8.64
N PRO A 530 -8.21 32.22 9.17
CA PRO A 530 -7.11 32.65 10.03
C PRO A 530 -6.91 31.79 11.29
N GLU A 531 -7.99 31.30 11.91
CA GLU A 531 -7.93 30.44 13.09
C GLU A 531 -7.36 29.06 12.74
N ARG A 532 -7.74 28.50 11.59
CA ARG A 532 -7.21 27.21 11.11
C ARG A 532 -5.77 27.33 10.65
N LEU A 533 -5.41 28.42 9.97
CA LEU A 533 -4.04 28.71 9.55
C LEU A 533 -3.12 28.84 10.77
N GLN A 534 -3.52 29.61 11.78
CA GLN A 534 -2.80 29.74 13.03
C GLN A 534 -2.62 28.38 13.72
N ALA A 535 -3.70 27.59 13.88
CA ALA A 535 -3.64 26.26 14.46
C ALA A 535 -2.76 25.27 13.65
N MET A 536 -2.76 25.37 12.32
CA MET A 536 -1.90 24.56 11.44
C MET A 536 -0.42 24.94 11.58
N LEU A 537 -0.10 26.22 11.76
CA LEU A 537 1.26 26.69 12.03
C LEU A 537 1.73 26.22 13.42
N GLU A 538 0.91 26.36 14.46
CA GLU A 538 1.18 25.90 15.83
C GLU A 538 1.37 24.37 15.91
N GLU A 539 0.56 23.60 15.19
CA GLU A 539 0.71 22.14 15.12
C GLU A 539 2.04 21.73 14.47
N GLN A 540 2.45 22.43 13.41
CA GLN A 540 3.70 22.13 12.70
C GLN A 540 4.96 22.66 13.39
N ALA A 541 4.87 23.77 14.13
CA ALA A 541 5.99 24.37 14.86
C ALA A 541 6.60 23.41 15.89
N LEU A 542 7.89 23.14 15.79
CA LEU A 542 8.70 22.49 16.82
C LEU A 542 8.98 23.49 17.96
N PRO A 543 9.16 23.03 19.21
CA PRO A 543 9.48 23.91 20.34
C PRO A 543 10.80 24.64 20.13
N GLU A 544 10.92 25.82 20.73
CA GLU A 544 12.19 26.58 20.77
C GLU A 544 13.27 25.80 21.53
N ILE A 545 14.49 25.82 21.00
CA ILE A 545 15.67 25.19 21.62
C ILE A 545 16.73 26.28 21.85
N GLU A 546 17.20 26.39 23.09
CA GLU A 546 18.18 27.40 23.51
C GLU A 546 19.46 27.32 22.67
N GLY A 547 19.86 28.45 22.08
CA GLY A 547 21.04 28.53 21.22
C GLY A 547 20.86 28.03 19.78
N LEU A 548 19.65 27.66 19.34
CA LEU A 548 19.33 27.33 17.95
C LEU A 548 18.41 28.38 17.31
N GLU A 549 18.89 28.99 16.23
CA GLU A 549 18.04 29.79 15.36
C GLU A 549 17.01 28.91 14.63
N GLN A 550 15.76 29.38 14.63
CA GLN A 550 14.61 28.74 13.98
C GLN A 550 13.95 29.70 13.00
N ARG A 551 13.41 29.17 11.91
CA ARG A 551 12.65 29.97 10.93
C ARG A 551 11.24 30.28 11.43
N SER A 552 10.95 31.55 11.61
CA SER A 552 9.58 32.04 11.84
C SER A 552 8.76 32.07 10.54
N ALA A 553 7.56 31.48 10.58
CA ALA A 553 6.52 31.72 9.58
C ALA A 553 5.79 33.04 9.90
N SER A 554 5.66 33.94 8.93
CA SER A 554 5.14 35.30 9.17
C SER A 554 4.41 35.92 7.97
N THR A 555 4.31 35.20 6.85
CA THR A 555 3.81 35.76 5.58
C THR A 555 2.73 34.90 4.91
N LEU A 556 1.96 35.51 4.02
CA LEU A 556 1.06 34.79 3.09
C LEU A 556 1.84 33.85 2.14
N GLY A 557 3.12 34.14 1.87
CA GLY A 557 4.04 33.23 1.20
C GLY A 557 4.22 31.91 1.96
N ASP A 558 4.42 31.99 3.28
CA ASP A 558 4.50 30.80 4.15
C ASP A 558 3.20 29.98 4.12
N THR A 559 2.05 30.65 4.08
CA THR A 559 0.72 30.01 3.94
C THR A 559 0.60 29.23 2.62
N LEU A 560 1.05 29.83 1.51
CA LEU A 560 1.08 29.18 0.20
C LEU A 560 2.08 28.00 0.18
N SER A 561 3.25 28.16 0.81
CA SER A 561 4.26 27.10 0.99
C SER A 561 3.68 25.90 1.75
N LEU A 562 2.97 26.19 2.86
CA LEU A 562 2.31 25.22 3.73
C LEU A 562 1.22 24.46 2.97
N PHE A 563 0.34 25.16 2.24
CA PHE A 563 -0.72 24.58 1.42
C PHE A 563 -0.15 23.66 0.33
N LEU A 564 0.81 24.14 -0.46
CA LEU A 564 1.44 23.34 -1.52
C LEU A 564 2.19 22.13 -0.97
N SER A 565 2.88 22.27 0.17
CA SER A 565 3.55 21.15 0.84
C SER A 565 2.56 20.11 1.36
N ASN A 566 1.44 20.55 1.95
CA ASN A 566 0.37 19.66 2.38
C ASN A 566 -0.27 18.94 1.19
N ILE A 567 -0.45 19.59 0.02
CA ILE A 567 -0.89 18.94 -1.22
C ILE A 567 0.11 17.86 -1.67
N ALA A 568 1.42 18.12 -1.63
CA ALA A 568 2.43 17.13 -2.00
C ALA A 568 2.43 15.89 -1.07
N LEU A 569 2.33 16.10 0.25
CA LEU A 569 2.22 15.00 1.22
C LEU A 569 0.88 14.23 1.13
N THR A 570 -0.22 14.94 0.88
CA THR A 570 -1.57 14.35 0.76
C THR A 570 -1.72 13.57 -0.54
N SER A 571 -1.23 14.10 -1.66
CA SER A 571 -1.20 13.37 -2.94
C SER A 571 -0.29 12.14 -2.91
N ALA A 572 0.72 12.08 -2.03
CA ALA A 572 1.46 10.85 -1.79
C ALA A 572 0.61 9.77 -1.07
N SER A 573 -0.27 10.13 -0.12
CA SER A 573 -0.92 9.15 0.76
C SER A 573 -2.27 9.51 1.39
N GLU A 574 -3.23 10.06 0.64
CA GLU A 574 -4.62 10.14 1.11
C GLU A 574 -5.70 10.10 0.01
N ALA A 575 -6.85 9.56 0.38
CA ALA A 575 -8.11 9.71 -0.32
C ALA A 575 -9.11 10.42 0.61
N LYS A 576 -8.89 11.73 0.81
CA LYS A 576 -9.89 12.60 1.45
C LYS A 576 -11.00 12.90 0.44
N ALA A 577 -12.12 12.23 0.63
CA ALA A 577 -13.44 12.54 0.08
C ALA A 577 -14.48 12.14 1.16
N GLU A 578 -15.70 12.67 1.07
CA GLU A 578 -16.83 12.37 1.98
C GLU A 578 -16.70 12.91 3.42
N GLN A 579 -16.39 14.20 3.55
CA GLN A 579 -16.99 15.03 4.58
C GLN A 579 -17.76 16.16 3.89
N ASN A 580 -19.08 16.24 4.16
CA ASN A 580 -20.13 17.10 3.56
C ASN A 580 -20.93 16.45 2.42
N GLY A 581 -22.04 15.84 2.81
CA GLY A 581 -22.99 15.12 1.97
C GLY A 581 -23.65 13.98 2.77
N GLU A 582 -24.90 13.63 2.47
CA GLU A 582 -25.52 12.45 3.06
C GLU A 582 -24.74 11.21 2.64
N LYS A 583 -24.30 10.40 3.62
CA LYS A 583 -23.47 9.23 3.36
C LYS A 583 -24.30 8.10 2.76
N VAL A 584 -24.41 8.10 1.43
CA VAL A 584 -24.89 6.94 0.66
C VAL A 584 -24.03 5.73 1.07
N GLU A 585 -24.65 4.72 1.67
CA GLU A 585 -23.91 3.53 2.11
C GLU A 585 -23.41 2.76 0.89
N GLN A 586 -22.09 2.59 0.79
CA GLN A 586 -21.40 2.07 -0.39
C GLN A 586 -20.44 0.94 -0.04
N LEU A 587 -20.48 -0.12 -0.83
CA LEU A 587 -19.52 -1.22 -0.77
C LEU A 587 -18.12 -0.73 -1.16
N THR A 588 -17.09 -1.20 -0.45
CA THR A 588 -15.72 -0.71 -0.64
C THR A 588 -14.88 -1.63 -1.53
N ILE A 589 -14.59 -1.23 -2.77
CA ILE A 589 -13.56 -1.87 -3.59
C ILE A 589 -12.20 -1.26 -3.24
N SER A 590 -11.16 -2.09 -3.06
CA SER A 590 -9.80 -1.62 -2.79
C SER A 590 -8.75 -2.61 -3.28
N THR A 591 -7.47 -2.22 -3.20
CA THR A 591 -6.37 -3.20 -3.27
C THR A 591 -6.00 -3.64 -1.86
N ILE A 592 -5.50 -4.87 -1.70
CA ILE A 592 -5.08 -5.41 -0.38
C ILE A 592 -4.06 -4.45 0.29
N HIS A 593 -3.13 -3.90 -0.49
CA HIS A 593 -2.14 -2.89 -0.04
C HIS A 593 -2.77 -1.60 0.50
N ALA A 594 -3.91 -1.16 -0.05
CA ALA A 594 -4.63 0.03 0.42
C ALA A 594 -5.62 -0.26 1.56
N ALA A 595 -5.90 -1.55 1.80
CA ALA A 595 -6.73 -2.04 2.91
C ALA A 595 -5.93 -2.32 4.20
N LYS A 596 -4.60 -2.21 4.18
CA LYS A 596 -3.76 -2.34 5.40
C LYS A 596 -4.22 -1.33 6.46
N GLY A 597 -4.30 -1.79 7.71
CA GLY A 597 -4.76 -0.98 8.86
C GLY A 597 -6.29 -0.79 8.94
N LEU A 598 -7.05 -1.23 7.94
CA LEU A 598 -8.52 -1.23 7.93
C LEU A 598 -9.07 -2.62 8.28
N GLU A 599 -10.39 -2.74 8.36
CA GLU A 599 -11.16 -3.94 8.68
C GLU A 599 -12.65 -3.77 8.32
N TRP A 600 -13.34 -4.88 8.01
CA TRP A 600 -14.76 -4.90 7.64
C TRP A 600 -15.47 -6.17 8.17
N PRO A 601 -16.79 -6.11 8.43
CA PRO A 601 -17.61 -7.28 8.74
C PRO A 601 -17.49 -8.42 7.71
N VAL A 602 -17.55 -8.08 6.42
CA VAL A 602 -17.47 -9.04 5.30
C VAL A 602 -16.40 -8.62 4.30
N VAL A 603 -15.55 -9.58 3.90
CA VAL A 603 -14.47 -9.37 2.91
C VAL A 603 -14.53 -10.42 1.81
N PHE A 604 -14.44 -9.97 0.56
CA PHE A 604 -14.20 -10.78 -0.63
C PHE A 604 -12.76 -10.59 -1.15
N ILE A 605 -12.09 -11.67 -1.52
CA ILE A 605 -10.77 -11.69 -2.16
C ILE A 605 -10.88 -12.51 -3.45
N PRO A 606 -11.30 -11.89 -4.57
CA PRO A 606 -11.41 -12.57 -5.85
C PRO A 606 -10.04 -12.76 -6.53
N ALA A 607 -10.00 -13.54 -7.60
CA ALA A 607 -8.79 -13.83 -8.37
C ALA A 607 -7.66 -14.49 -7.54
N CYS A 608 -8.00 -15.43 -6.65
CA CYS A 608 -7.07 -16.24 -5.87
C CYS A 608 -6.43 -17.38 -6.70
N TYR A 609 -5.73 -17.02 -7.78
CA TYR A 609 -5.04 -17.93 -8.70
C TYR A 609 -3.56 -17.58 -8.90
N ASP A 610 -2.74 -18.57 -9.25
CA ASP A 610 -1.33 -18.40 -9.56
C ASP A 610 -1.13 -17.40 -10.72
N GLY A 611 -0.31 -16.38 -10.49
CA GLY A 611 -0.11 -15.25 -11.41
C GLY A 611 -0.90 -13.99 -11.01
N SER A 612 -1.95 -14.15 -10.18
CA SER A 612 -2.61 -13.08 -9.43
C SER A 612 -2.16 -13.08 -7.97
N ILE A 613 -2.38 -14.16 -7.23
CA ILE A 613 -1.87 -14.34 -5.86
C ILE A 613 -1.31 -15.78 -5.77
N PRO A 614 0.02 -15.98 -5.75
CA PRO A 614 1.08 -14.99 -5.90
C PRO A 614 1.07 -14.31 -7.27
N HIS A 615 1.41 -13.02 -7.31
CA HIS A 615 1.48 -12.25 -8.55
C HIS A 615 2.64 -12.69 -9.45
N SER A 616 2.37 -12.81 -10.75
CA SER A 616 3.30 -13.28 -11.82
C SER A 616 4.61 -12.50 -12.00
N ARG A 617 4.86 -11.47 -11.18
CA ARG A 617 6.08 -10.65 -11.17
C ARG A 617 6.64 -10.43 -9.75
N SER A 618 6.28 -11.27 -8.79
CA SER A 618 6.95 -11.26 -7.49
C SER A 618 8.20 -12.13 -7.54
N ASP A 619 9.31 -11.58 -7.06
CA ASP A 619 10.52 -12.34 -6.75
C ASP A 619 10.49 -12.89 -5.31
N ASP A 620 9.61 -12.35 -4.45
CA ASP A 620 9.35 -12.80 -3.08
C ASP A 620 7.91 -13.37 -2.98
N ASN A 621 7.80 -14.71 -2.91
CA ASN A 621 6.51 -15.38 -2.73
C ASN A 621 5.98 -15.23 -1.30
N ASP A 622 6.85 -15.01 -0.31
CA ASP A 622 6.44 -14.86 1.08
C ASP A 622 5.93 -13.43 1.35
N GLU A 623 6.29 -12.43 0.54
CA GLU A 623 5.59 -11.13 0.52
C GLU A 623 4.18 -11.26 -0.05
N GLU A 624 3.97 -12.07 -1.09
CA GLU A 624 2.62 -12.37 -1.60
C GLU A 624 1.78 -13.21 -0.60
N ARG A 625 2.43 -14.08 0.19
CA ARG A 625 1.82 -14.82 1.30
C ARG A 625 1.42 -13.88 2.44
N ARG A 626 2.31 -12.99 2.87
CA ARG A 626 2.06 -11.90 3.83
C ARG A 626 0.94 -10.99 3.34
N LEU A 627 0.85 -10.74 2.03
CA LEU A 627 -0.24 -9.98 1.41
C LEU A 627 -1.59 -10.70 1.51
N LEU A 628 -1.66 -12.00 1.16
CA LEU A 628 -2.89 -12.79 1.32
C LEU A 628 -3.33 -12.85 2.79
N TYR A 629 -2.38 -13.08 3.71
CA TYR A 629 -2.61 -13.06 5.16
C TYR A 629 -3.16 -11.71 5.67
N VAL A 630 -2.58 -10.59 5.21
CA VAL A 630 -3.13 -9.25 5.49
C VAL A 630 -4.56 -9.14 4.96
N GLY A 631 -4.83 -9.58 3.74
CA GLY A 631 -6.17 -9.58 3.12
C GLY A 631 -7.20 -10.35 3.94
N MET A 632 -6.92 -11.62 4.28
CA MET A 632 -7.80 -12.47 5.08
C MET A 632 -8.09 -11.85 6.46
N THR A 633 -7.06 -11.32 7.12
CA THR A 633 -7.17 -10.69 8.44
C THR A 633 -7.77 -9.27 8.42
N ARG A 634 -8.33 -8.82 7.29
CA ARG A 634 -9.23 -7.65 7.26
C ARG A 634 -10.66 -8.01 7.65
N ALA A 635 -11.05 -9.28 7.51
CA ALA A 635 -12.40 -9.76 7.82
C ALA A 635 -12.64 -9.87 9.34
N GLN A 636 -13.82 -9.45 9.79
CA GLN A 636 -14.28 -9.64 11.17
C GLN A 636 -15.11 -10.92 11.29
N ALA A 637 -16.16 -11.09 10.48
CA ALA A 637 -17.14 -12.16 10.65
C ALA A 637 -17.24 -13.15 9.48
N LEU A 638 -17.23 -12.66 8.23
CA LEU A 638 -17.29 -13.50 7.02
C LEU A 638 -16.16 -13.17 6.05
N LEU A 639 -15.59 -14.21 5.44
CA LEU A 639 -14.47 -14.12 4.50
C LEU A 639 -14.74 -15.04 3.31
N TYR A 640 -14.66 -14.48 2.11
CA TYR A 640 -14.87 -15.16 0.84
C TYR A 640 -13.63 -15.02 -0.02
N LEU A 641 -13.05 -16.14 -0.45
CA LEU A 641 -12.03 -16.20 -1.49
C LEU A 641 -12.69 -16.80 -2.74
N SER A 642 -12.30 -16.35 -3.92
CA SER A 642 -12.78 -16.96 -5.17
C SER A 642 -11.68 -17.12 -6.22
N CYS A 643 -11.82 -18.15 -7.03
CA CYS A 643 -10.91 -18.50 -8.12
C CYS A 643 -11.73 -18.80 -9.39
N PRO A 644 -11.63 -17.97 -10.44
CA PRO A 644 -12.16 -18.34 -11.74
C PRO A 644 -11.32 -19.47 -12.37
N VAL A 645 -11.92 -20.25 -13.25
CA VAL A 645 -11.25 -21.22 -14.13
C VAL A 645 -10.65 -20.51 -15.36
N LYS A 646 -11.21 -19.37 -15.75
CA LYS A 646 -10.71 -18.52 -16.85
C LYS A 646 -10.62 -17.05 -16.43
N ASN A 647 -9.43 -16.48 -16.52
CA ASN A 647 -9.16 -15.10 -16.12
C ASN A 647 -9.80 -14.07 -17.08
N THR A 648 -9.61 -12.78 -16.82
CA THR A 648 -10.12 -11.68 -17.66
C THR A 648 -9.58 -11.69 -19.10
N GLN A 649 -8.42 -12.32 -19.34
CA GLN A 649 -7.82 -12.53 -20.67
C GLN A 649 -8.27 -13.85 -21.33
N ARG A 650 -9.14 -14.62 -20.66
CA ARG A 650 -9.64 -15.96 -21.04
C ARG A 650 -8.60 -17.09 -21.01
N GLU A 651 -7.46 -16.86 -20.35
CA GLU A 651 -6.44 -17.88 -20.07
C GLU A 651 -6.91 -18.77 -18.92
N GLU A 652 -6.52 -20.05 -18.93
CA GLU A 652 -6.87 -21.01 -17.87
C GLU A 652 -6.06 -20.76 -16.59
N THR A 653 -6.71 -20.85 -15.43
CA THR A 653 -6.13 -20.49 -14.13
C THR A 653 -6.15 -21.65 -13.15
N ALA A 654 -4.99 -21.91 -12.53
CA ALA A 654 -4.84 -22.80 -11.39
C ALA A 654 -5.04 -22.04 -10.07
N ILE A 655 -5.69 -22.67 -9.09
CA ILE A 655 -5.90 -22.07 -7.76
C ILE A 655 -4.56 -21.73 -7.10
N SER A 656 -4.53 -20.65 -6.31
CA SER A 656 -3.31 -20.16 -5.66
C SER A 656 -2.52 -21.28 -4.98
N THR A 657 -1.21 -21.34 -5.24
CA THR A 657 -0.27 -22.25 -4.58
C THR A 657 -0.29 -22.17 -3.05
N PHE A 658 -0.71 -21.05 -2.45
CA PHE A 658 -0.90 -20.93 -1.00
C PHE A 658 -2.14 -21.68 -0.49
N LEU A 659 -3.17 -21.80 -1.33
CA LEU A 659 -4.46 -22.45 -1.04
C LEU A 659 -4.49 -23.93 -1.49
N ALA A 660 -3.65 -24.29 -2.46
CA ALA A 660 -3.53 -25.64 -3.01
C ALA A 660 -2.76 -26.64 -2.11
N GLN A 661 -2.20 -26.17 -1.00
CA GLN A 661 -1.40 -27.00 -0.08
C GLN A 661 -2.26 -28.11 0.58
N PRO A 662 -1.69 -29.32 0.81
CA PRO A 662 -2.40 -30.41 1.48
C PRO A 662 -2.98 -29.98 2.84
N GLY A 663 -4.26 -30.27 3.06
CA GLY A 663 -4.97 -29.94 4.31
C GLY A 663 -5.47 -28.50 4.42
N VAL A 664 -4.97 -27.54 3.63
CA VAL A 664 -5.45 -26.14 3.68
C VAL A 664 -6.92 -26.03 3.27
N ASN A 665 -7.40 -26.90 2.37
CA ASN A 665 -8.81 -27.01 2.04
C ASN A 665 -9.72 -27.32 3.25
N THR A 666 -9.22 -27.96 4.31
CA THR A 666 -10.03 -28.28 5.51
C THR A 666 -10.43 -27.06 6.34
N PHE A 667 -9.90 -25.86 6.02
CA PHE A 667 -10.31 -24.61 6.64
C PHE A 667 -11.43 -23.89 5.89
N PHE A 668 -11.67 -24.21 4.61
CA PHE A 668 -12.62 -23.50 3.75
C PHE A 668 -13.85 -24.34 3.38
N GLU A 669 -15.01 -23.71 3.18
CA GLU A 669 -16.18 -24.34 2.53
C GLU A 669 -16.22 -24.00 1.04
N GLU A 670 -16.77 -24.89 0.21
CA GLU A 670 -16.84 -24.70 -1.26
C GLU A 670 -18.03 -23.84 -1.72
N HIS A 671 -18.98 -23.51 -0.84
CA HIS A 671 -20.19 -22.73 -1.13
C HIS A 671 -20.42 -21.62 -0.10
N GLY A 672 -21.20 -20.60 -0.47
CA GLY A 672 -21.68 -19.56 0.43
C GLY A 672 -22.44 -20.11 1.65
N PRO A 673 -22.33 -19.51 2.84
CA PRO A 673 -22.97 -19.99 4.06
C PRO A 673 -24.49 -19.82 4.03
N SER A 674 -25.25 -20.72 4.66
CA SER A 674 -26.72 -20.66 4.75
C SER A 674 -27.27 -19.86 5.96
N LEU A 675 -26.37 -19.29 6.77
CA LEU A 675 -26.65 -18.35 7.88
C LEU A 675 -27.94 -18.62 8.71
N PRO A 676 -28.05 -19.79 9.37
CA PRO A 676 -29.15 -20.05 10.30
C PRO A 676 -29.10 -19.09 11.51
N LEU A 677 -30.24 -18.89 12.19
CA LEU A 677 -30.39 -17.90 13.27
C LEU A 677 -29.31 -17.96 14.37
N GLN A 678 -28.76 -19.15 14.70
CA GLN A 678 -27.66 -19.27 15.66
C GLN A 678 -26.33 -18.72 15.11
N ALA A 679 -26.05 -18.91 13.81
CA ALA A 679 -24.91 -18.28 13.15
C ALA A 679 -25.10 -16.76 13.06
N THR A 680 -26.31 -16.29 12.76
CA THR A 680 -26.66 -14.85 12.74
C THR A 680 -26.50 -14.22 14.12
N LYS A 681 -26.84 -14.91 15.22
CA LYS A 681 -26.52 -14.48 16.60
C LYS A 681 -25.02 -14.42 16.87
N GLY A 682 -24.24 -15.42 16.46
CA GLY A 682 -22.78 -15.42 16.61
C GLY A 682 -22.11 -14.28 15.82
N LEU A 683 -22.62 -14.00 14.62
CA LEU A 683 -22.20 -12.88 13.78
C LEU A 683 -22.57 -11.53 14.43
N ALA A 684 -23.81 -11.38 14.92
CA ALA A 684 -24.25 -10.18 15.65
C ALA A 684 -23.39 -9.92 16.89
N ALA A 685 -23.07 -10.95 17.68
CA ALA A 685 -22.18 -10.86 18.84
C ALA A 685 -20.75 -10.45 18.45
N THR A 686 -20.18 -11.07 17.40
CA THR A 686 -18.84 -10.75 16.87
C THR A 686 -18.76 -9.28 16.43
N LEU A 687 -19.80 -8.79 15.75
CA LEU A 687 -19.91 -7.40 15.26
C LEU A 687 -20.42 -6.41 16.31
N ARG A 688 -20.79 -6.86 17.51
CA ARG A 688 -21.40 -6.08 18.60
C ARG A 688 -22.65 -5.31 18.16
N ARG A 689 -23.60 -6.02 17.53
CA ARG A 689 -24.90 -5.52 17.06
C ARG A 689 -26.05 -6.32 17.67
N ASP A 690 -27.24 -5.73 17.69
CA ASP A 690 -28.46 -6.45 18.01
C ASP A 690 -28.75 -7.53 16.97
N CYS A 691 -29.16 -8.71 17.42
CA CYS A 691 -29.55 -9.79 16.51
C CYS A 691 -30.90 -9.45 15.85
N PRO A 692 -31.03 -9.55 14.51
CA PRO A 692 -32.32 -9.43 13.83
C PRO A 692 -33.30 -10.50 14.33
N SER A 693 -34.60 -10.19 14.29
CA SER A 693 -35.65 -11.18 14.55
C SER A 693 -35.75 -12.17 13.38
N ALA A 694 -36.22 -13.40 13.65
CA ALA A 694 -36.42 -14.40 12.60
C ALA A 694 -37.31 -13.85 11.47
N ARG A 695 -38.43 -13.20 11.84
CA ARG A 695 -39.30 -12.52 10.88
C ARG A 695 -38.58 -11.48 10.02
N ALA A 696 -37.67 -10.67 10.56
CA ALA A 696 -36.93 -9.70 9.76
C ALA A 696 -35.95 -10.36 8.77
N ILE A 697 -35.47 -11.57 9.07
CA ILE A 697 -34.71 -12.40 8.13
C ILE A 697 -35.65 -12.98 7.06
N ASP A 698 -36.80 -13.53 7.45
CA ASP A 698 -37.75 -14.17 6.53
C ASP A 698 -38.44 -13.16 5.60
N ASP A 699 -38.73 -11.95 6.09
CA ASP A 699 -39.25 -10.83 5.31
C ASP A 699 -38.18 -10.34 4.30
N ALA A 700 -36.90 -10.26 4.69
CA ALA A 700 -35.81 -9.87 3.78
C ALA A 700 -35.41 -10.97 2.78
N LYS A 701 -35.57 -12.25 3.14
CA LYS A 701 -35.33 -13.39 2.22
C LYS A 701 -36.30 -13.41 1.03
N GLN A 702 -37.49 -12.84 1.15
CA GLN A 702 -38.47 -12.76 0.06
C GLN A 702 -38.02 -11.84 -1.09
N GLU A 703 -36.99 -11.01 -0.89
CA GLU A 703 -36.39 -10.17 -1.93
C GLU A 703 -35.34 -10.92 -2.78
N LEU A 704 -34.98 -12.17 -2.43
CA LEU A 704 -33.99 -12.99 -3.15
C LEU A 704 -34.64 -13.90 -4.21
N GLU A 705 -34.00 -14.04 -5.37
CA GLU A 705 -34.34 -15.08 -6.35
C GLU A 705 -33.95 -16.50 -5.87
N ARG A 706 -32.87 -16.60 -5.08
CA ARG A 706 -32.33 -17.85 -4.50
C ARG A 706 -31.66 -17.53 -3.16
N ASP A 707 -31.90 -18.35 -2.14
CA ASP A 707 -31.31 -18.17 -0.80
C ASP A 707 -30.08 -19.05 -0.50
N GLU A 708 -29.78 -20.03 -1.37
CA GLU A 708 -28.59 -20.89 -1.31
C GLU A 708 -27.62 -20.63 -2.48
N ASP A 709 -26.31 -20.81 -2.26
CA ASP A 709 -25.26 -20.69 -3.29
C ASP A 709 -25.17 -21.95 -4.17
N ASN A 710 -26.22 -22.20 -4.96
CA ASN A 710 -26.37 -23.40 -5.79
C ASN A 710 -26.42 -23.12 -7.31
N TYR A 711 -26.44 -21.86 -7.75
CA TYR A 711 -26.56 -21.49 -9.16
C TYR A 711 -25.33 -21.88 -10.00
N TRP A 712 -24.12 -21.65 -9.47
CA TRP A 712 -22.88 -22.07 -10.13
C TRP A 712 -22.41 -23.45 -9.61
N PRO A 713 -22.15 -24.43 -10.48
CA PRO A 713 -21.51 -25.69 -10.10
C PRO A 713 -20.23 -25.51 -9.27
N LEU A 714 -20.03 -26.35 -8.24
CA LEU A 714 -18.85 -26.28 -7.34
C LEU A 714 -17.54 -26.59 -8.07
N ASN A 715 -17.60 -27.42 -9.12
CA ASN A 715 -16.45 -27.80 -9.94
C ASN A 715 -15.91 -26.65 -10.83
N GLY A 716 -16.63 -25.52 -10.93
CA GLY A 716 -16.28 -24.38 -11.79
C GLY A 716 -16.75 -24.50 -13.25
N GLU A 717 -17.70 -25.38 -13.56
CA GLU A 717 -18.36 -25.46 -14.87
C GLU A 717 -19.51 -24.45 -15.00
N GLN A 718 -19.90 -24.11 -16.23
CA GLN A 718 -21.00 -23.18 -16.48
C GLN A 718 -22.33 -23.72 -15.94
N ALA A 719 -23.17 -22.83 -15.40
CA ALA A 719 -24.51 -23.18 -14.98
C ALA A 719 -25.31 -23.79 -16.16
N PRO A 720 -26.10 -24.86 -15.95
CA PRO A 720 -26.90 -25.47 -17.02
C PRO A 720 -27.84 -24.47 -17.71
N GLU A 721 -28.34 -23.47 -16.97
CA GLU A 721 -29.16 -22.36 -17.49
C GLU A 721 -28.40 -21.46 -18.48
N GLU A 722 -27.09 -21.30 -18.35
CA GLU A 722 -26.26 -20.55 -19.31
C GLU A 722 -25.91 -21.39 -20.55
N LEU A 723 -25.65 -22.69 -20.36
CA LEU A 723 -25.42 -23.63 -21.46
C LEU A 723 -26.67 -23.73 -22.37
N ALA A 724 -27.86 -23.83 -21.76
CA ALA A 724 -29.13 -23.85 -22.49
C ALA A 724 -29.36 -22.58 -23.33
N LYS A 725 -28.94 -21.39 -22.86
CA LYS A 725 -29.01 -20.13 -23.63
C LYS A 725 -28.15 -20.18 -24.91
N TRP A 726 -27.05 -20.94 -24.91
CA TRP A 726 -26.23 -21.16 -26.10
C TRP A 726 -26.82 -22.23 -27.04
N ASP A 727 -27.39 -23.30 -26.49
CA ASP A 727 -28.06 -24.35 -27.29
C ASP A 727 -29.35 -23.86 -27.96
N HIS A 728 -30.04 -22.85 -27.42
CA HIS A 728 -31.11 -22.15 -28.14
C HIS A 728 -30.62 -21.44 -29.42
N GLY A 729 -29.33 -21.15 -29.54
CA GLY A 729 -28.70 -20.73 -30.80
C GLY A 729 -28.42 -21.86 -31.80
N ARG A 730 -28.66 -23.13 -31.42
CA ARG A 730 -28.35 -24.35 -32.20
C ARG A 730 -29.37 -25.49 -32.06
N SER A 731 -30.64 -25.19 -31.80
CA SER A 731 -31.68 -26.23 -31.72
C SER A 731 -32.23 -26.65 -33.09
N SER A 732 -31.53 -27.57 -33.78
CA SER A 732 -32.17 -28.46 -34.77
C SER A 732 -32.67 -29.73 -34.07
N SER A 733 -33.98 -29.80 -33.82
CA SER A 733 -34.81 -31.00 -33.56
C SER A 733 -34.23 -32.20 -32.78
N ASN A 734 -34.96 -32.58 -31.71
CA ASN A 734 -34.99 -33.87 -31.01
C ASN A 734 -33.91 -34.17 -29.94
N VAL A 735 -34.36 -34.16 -28.67
CA VAL A 735 -34.19 -35.24 -27.67
C VAL A 735 -35.25 -35.00 -26.56
N PRO A 736 -35.85 -36.03 -25.93
CA PRO A 736 -37.08 -35.87 -25.14
C PRO A 736 -36.87 -35.38 -23.70
N ALA A 737 -37.90 -34.74 -23.15
CA ALA A 737 -37.94 -34.29 -21.76
C ALA A 737 -38.11 -35.46 -20.76
N ALA A 738 -37.39 -35.41 -19.64
CA ALA A 738 -37.65 -36.21 -18.45
C ALA A 738 -38.44 -35.39 -17.41
N VAL A 739 -39.30 -36.06 -16.63
CA VAL A 739 -40.31 -35.40 -15.78
C VAL A 739 -39.82 -35.18 -14.36
N PHE A 740 -40.08 -33.99 -13.80
CA PHE A 740 -40.33 -33.82 -12.38
C PHE A 740 -41.63 -33.04 -12.13
N SER A 741 -42.24 -33.26 -10.95
CA SER A 741 -43.68 -33.05 -10.73
C SER A 741 -44.08 -31.59 -10.48
N THR A 742 -45.33 -31.28 -10.83
CA THR A 742 -45.95 -29.96 -10.67
C THR A 742 -46.40 -29.67 -9.23
N GLY A 743 -46.36 -28.38 -8.87
CA GLY A 743 -47.10 -27.79 -7.75
C GLY A 743 -47.85 -26.55 -8.25
N ALA A 744 -49.06 -26.74 -8.80
CA ALA A 744 -49.79 -25.67 -9.48
C ALA A 744 -50.76 -24.94 -8.54
N VAL A 745 -50.66 -23.61 -8.47
CA VAL A 745 -51.65 -22.73 -7.80
C VAL A 745 -52.33 -21.85 -8.84
N ARG A 746 -53.66 -21.80 -8.81
CA ARG A 746 -54.47 -20.96 -9.71
C ARG A 746 -54.29 -19.48 -9.37
N MET A 747 -54.05 -18.64 -10.37
CA MET A 747 -54.51 -17.26 -10.30
C MET A 747 -56.02 -17.21 -10.52
N GLN A 748 -56.72 -16.43 -9.69
CA GLN A 748 -58.12 -16.07 -9.90
C GLN A 748 -58.23 -14.54 -9.83
N GLN A 749 -58.64 -13.94 -10.95
CA GLN A 749 -58.60 -12.50 -11.16
C GLN A 749 -59.97 -11.87 -10.85
N GLN A 750 -60.01 -10.84 -10.00
CA GLN A 750 -61.14 -9.92 -9.88
C GLN A 750 -60.65 -8.48 -9.77
N GLN A 751 -61.42 -7.55 -10.36
CA GLN A 751 -61.15 -6.10 -10.43
C GLN A 751 -62.17 -5.35 -9.55
N GLY A 752 -61.83 -4.17 -9.01
CA GLY A 752 -62.68 -3.50 -8.00
C GLY A 752 -62.56 -1.98 -7.77
N PHE A 753 -61.84 -1.22 -8.61
CA PHE A 753 -61.90 0.24 -8.90
C PHE A 753 -62.14 1.35 -7.83
N SER A 754 -61.49 2.51 -8.11
CA SER A 754 -61.86 3.91 -7.75
C SER A 754 -61.53 4.42 -6.33
N THR A 755 -61.11 5.68 -6.07
CA THR A 755 -60.66 6.88 -6.85
C THR A 755 -60.14 7.94 -5.85
N ALA A 756 -59.27 8.93 -6.14
CA ALA A 756 -58.36 9.20 -7.26
C ALA A 756 -56.96 9.64 -6.70
N THR A 757 -56.24 10.77 -6.95
CA THR A 757 -56.41 12.03 -7.70
C THR A 757 -55.00 12.65 -7.99
N ALA A 758 -54.89 13.73 -8.78
CA ALA A 758 -53.71 14.62 -8.93
C ALA A 758 -52.37 13.98 -9.38
N THR A 759 -52.18 13.68 -10.68
CA THR A 759 -51.61 14.56 -11.74
C THR A 759 -50.08 14.77 -11.75
N LEU A 760 -49.37 14.09 -12.66
CA LEU A 760 -48.34 14.67 -13.54
C LEU A 760 -48.12 13.75 -14.78
N LYS A 761 -47.28 14.18 -15.75
CA LYS A 761 -47.28 13.66 -17.14
C LYS A 761 -46.48 12.34 -17.32
N PRO A 762 -46.93 11.40 -18.19
CA PRO A 762 -46.12 10.26 -18.63
C PRO A 762 -45.19 10.64 -19.80
N GLY A 763 -44.06 9.93 -19.94
CA GLY A 763 -43.13 10.14 -21.06
C GLY A 763 -41.83 9.35 -20.95
N PHE A 764 -41.89 8.03 -21.18
CA PHE A 764 -40.69 7.20 -21.36
C PHE A 764 -41.01 6.02 -22.30
N THR A 765 -40.47 6.05 -23.52
CA THR A 765 -40.45 4.91 -24.45
C THR A 765 -39.14 4.15 -24.30
N SER A 766 -39.08 2.89 -24.75
CA SER A 766 -37.89 2.07 -24.54
C SER A 766 -36.74 2.48 -25.46
N VAL A 767 -35.51 2.22 -25.01
CA VAL A 767 -34.30 2.43 -25.83
C VAL A 767 -34.25 1.46 -27.02
N SER A 768 -34.97 0.33 -26.96
CA SER A 768 -35.05 -0.64 -28.06
C SER A 768 -35.85 -0.09 -29.24
N GLU A 769 -37.09 0.36 -29.02
CA GLU A 769 -37.95 0.93 -30.06
C GLU A 769 -37.26 2.09 -30.79
N LYS A 770 -36.60 2.97 -30.01
CA LYS A 770 -35.89 4.14 -30.55
C LYS A 770 -34.61 3.79 -31.31
N TYR A 771 -34.03 2.61 -31.08
CA TYR A 771 -32.91 2.09 -31.84
C TYR A 771 -33.37 1.41 -33.14
N GLU A 772 -34.50 0.70 -33.11
CA GLU A 772 -35.12 0.12 -34.31
C GLU A 772 -35.63 1.21 -35.26
N GLU A 773 -36.31 2.25 -34.74
CA GLU A 773 -36.75 3.43 -35.50
C GLU A 773 -35.58 4.14 -36.22
N LEU A 774 -34.43 4.32 -35.54
CA LEU A 774 -33.20 4.86 -36.14
C LEU A 774 -32.59 3.95 -37.22
N MET A 775 -32.70 2.63 -37.07
CA MET A 775 -32.21 1.66 -38.04
C MET A 775 -33.12 1.54 -39.27
N GLU A 776 -34.44 1.74 -39.11
CA GLU A 776 -35.37 1.85 -40.24
C GLU A 776 -35.22 3.17 -40.99
N GLU A 777 -35.04 4.31 -40.30
CA GLU A 777 -34.65 5.58 -40.94
C GLU A 777 -33.36 5.42 -41.79
N ALA A 778 -32.34 4.75 -41.24
CA ALA A 778 -31.08 4.51 -41.94
C ALA A 778 -31.27 3.62 -43.18
N ARG A 779 -32.18 2.64 -43.13
CA ARG A 779 -32.57 1.84 -44.30
C ARG A 779 -33.30 2.65 -45.36
N MET A 780 -34.32 3.43 -44.99
CA MET A 780 -35.08 4.28 -45.92
C MET A 780 -34.15 5.27 -46.65
N LYS A 781 -33.29 5.97 -45.89
CA LYS A 781 -32.28 6.91 -46.43
C LYS A 781 -31.23 6.25 -47.33
N SER A 782 -31.12 4.91 -47.34
CA SER A 782 -30.28 4.13 -48.27
C SER A 782 -31.02 3.69 -49.55
N ILE A 783 -32.36 3.67 -49.52
CA ILE A 783 -33.21 3.35 -50.67
C ILE A 783 -33.44 4.61 -51.52
N ASP A 784 -33.71 5.75 -50.89
CA ASP A 784 -33.88 7.04 -51.60
C ASP A 784 -32.59 7.48 -52.33
N LYS A 785 -31.41 7.21 -51.75
CA LYS A 785 -30.12 7.42 -52.43
C LYS A 785 -29.85 6.48 -53.61
N ARG A 786 -30.77 5.57 -53.92
CA ARG A 786 -30.64 4.56 -54.98
C ARG A 786 -31.60 4.77 -56.15
N SER A 787 -32.49 5.77 -56.09
CA SER A 787 -33.44 6.12 -57.15
C SER A 787 -32.98 7.25 -58.08
N GLU A 788 -32.07 8.13 -57.64
CA GLU A 788 -31.75 9.39 -58.35
C GLU A 788 -30.63 9.32 -59.42
N GLN A 789 -30.00 8.18 -59.69
CA GLN A 789 -28.87 8.10 -60.65
C GLN A 789 -29.02 7.01 -61.72
N ALA A 790 -29.42 7.44 -62.92
CA ALA A 790 -29.50 6.61 -64.13
C ALA A 790 -28.18 6.67 -64.97
N PRO A 791 -27.88 5.66 -65.83
CA PRO A 791 -26.50 5.35 -66.23
C PRO A 791 -26.10 5.74 -67.67
N LYS A 792 -24.78 5.71 -67.96
CA LYS A 792 -24.21 5.58 -69.32
C LYS A 792 -22.96 4.63 -69.35
N PRO A 793 -22.56 4.09 -70.52
CA PRO A 793 -21.88 2.78 -70.61
C PRO A 793 -20.35 2.81 -70.91
N PRO A 794 -19.66 1.64 -70.82
CA PRO A 794 -18.23 1.46 -71.09
C PRO A 794 -17.88 0.72 -72.41
N PRO A 795 -16.59 0.65 -72.80
CA PRO A 795 -16.08 -0.38 -73.73
C PRO A 795 -14.80 -1.16 -73.29
N GLU A 796 -14.72 -2.40 -73.80
CA GLU A 796 -13.52 -3.14 -74.30
C GLU A 796 -12.43 -3.81 -73.39
N GLU A 797 -12.65 -5.11 -73.12
CA GLU A 797 -11.90 -6.28 -73.66
C GLU A 797 -10.35 -6.49 -73.48
N LYS A 798 -9.98 -7.39 -72.53
CA LYS A 798 -9.27 -8.71 -72.76
C LYS A 798 -7.78 -8.76 -73.27
N PRO A 799 -7.11 -9.95 -73.45
CA PRO A 799 -7.29 -11.32 -72.88
C PRO A 799 -5.99 -12.13 -72.51
N LYS A 800 -6.17 -13.41 -72.06
CA LYS A 800 -5.22 -14.59 -72.02
C LYS A 800 -4.27 -14.74 -70.80
N GLY A 801 -3.98 -15.94 -70.23
CA GLY A 801 -4.71 -17.24 -70.24
C GLY A 801 -3.85 -18.55 -70.11
N ARG A 802 -4.38 -19.59 -69.41
CA ARG A 802 -3.97 -21.06 -69.37
C ARG A 802 -2.65 -21.44 -68.62
N LYS A 803 -2.37 -22.68 -68.12
CA LYS A 803 -3.15 -23.92 -67.74
C LYS A 803 -2.26 -24.94 -66.96
N ARG A 804 -2.87 -25.77 -66.07
CA ARG A 804 -2.46 -27.12 -65.53
C ARG A 804 -1.17 -27.21 -64.65
N GLN A 805 -1.00 -28.01 -63.59
CA GLN A 805 -1.48 -29.36 -63.12
C GLN A 805 -0.62 -30.53 -63.71
N ILE A 806 0.09 -31.38 -62.94
CA ILE A 806 -0.37 -32.67 -62.32
C ILE A 806 0.78 -33.32 -61.44
N GLU A 807 0.40 -34.11 -60.41
CA GLU A 807 1.03 -35.25 -59.66
C GLU A 807 2.57 -35.53 -59.54
N GLY A 808 2.95 -36.33 -58.52
CA GLY A 808 4.16 -37.18 -58.54
C GLY A 808 4.63 -37.73 -57.17
N GLN A 809 4.79 -39.06 -57.03
CA GLN A 809 5.45 -39.72 -55.88
C GLN A 809 6.93 -40.04 -56.18
N GLY A 810 7.76 -40.20 -55.15
CA GLY A 810 9.14 -40.70 -55.27
C GLY A 810 9.74 -41.11 -53.91
N THR A 811 10.35 -42.30 -53.83
CA THR A 811 10.64 -42.98 -52.56
C THR A 811 12.14 -43.04 -52.21
N ILE A 812 12.39 -43.36 -50.93
CA ILE A 812 13.69 -43.58 -50.26
C ILE A 812 14.60 -44.63 -50.95
N GLN A 813 15.89 -44.57 -50.58
CA GLN A 813 16.99 -45.53 -50.80
C GLN A 813 17.77 -45.45 -52.13
N SER A 814 18.85 -44.66 -52.09
CA SER A 814 20.14 -45.10 -52.63
C SER A 814 21.23 -45.15 -51.55
N PHE A 815 21.66 -46.39 -51.29
CA PHE A 815 23.05 -46.86 -51.20
C PHE A 815 24.10 -46.24 -50.25
N PHE A 816 24.66 -47.13 -49.43
CA PHE A 816 25.88 -46.98 -48.63
C PHE A 816 27.07 -46.33 -49.39
N ASN A 817 27.81 -45.40 -48.77
CA ASN A 817 29.11 -45.76 -48.18
C ASN A 817 29.85 -44.70 -47.34
N LYS A 818 30.67 -45.26 -46.45
CA LYS A 818 31.83 -44.73 -45.73
C LYS A 818 32.73 -43.75 -46.52
N ARG A 819 33.37 -42.82 -45.79
CA ARG A 819 34.84 -42.87 -45.63
C ARG A 819 35.35 -42.12 -44.40
N ASN A 820 36.38 -42.67 -43.75
CA ASN A 820 37.21 -41.96 -42.77
C ASN A 820 38.17 -41.01 -43.50
N ARG A 821 38.62 -39.95 -42.81
CA ARG A 821 40.07 -39.77 -42.60
C ARG A 821 40.38 -38.90 -41.38
N SER A 822 41.56 -39.15 -40.84
CA SER A 822 42.20 -38.47 -39.70
C SER A 822 43.08 -37.31 -40.17
N ALA A 823 43.40 -36.41 -39.24
CA ALA A 823 44.65 -35.68 -39.20
C ALA A 823 44.97 -35.30 -37.74
N GLU A 824 46.24 -35.42 -37.37
CA GLU A 824 46.88 -34.69 -36.27
C GLU A 824 46.92 -33.16 -36.60
N GLU A 825 47.42 -32.22 -35.79
CA GLU A 825 48.40 -32.36 -34.72
C GLU A 825 48.37 -31.24 -33.66
N GLN A 826 49.02 -31.54 -32.54
CA GLN A 826 49.52 -30.71 -31.45
C GLN A 826 49.63 -29.18 -31.72
N ASN A 827 49.27 -28.38 -30.71
CA ASN A 827 50.35 -27.78 -29.91
C ASN A 827 49.95 -27.53 -28.45
N THR A 828 50.95 -27.35 -27.58
CA THR A 828 50.77 -27.26 -26.12
C THR A 828 51.25 -25.92 -25.59
N HIS A 829 50.72 -25.50 -24.43
CA HIS A 829 51.59 -25.16 -23.31
C HIS A 829 50.85 -25.28 -21.97
N LYS A 830 51.58 -25.69 -20.93
CA LYS A 830 51.12 -25.71 -19.54
C LYS A 830 51.74 -24.55 -18.76
N SER A 831 51.03 -24.11 -17.73
CA SER A 831 51.63 -23.81 -16.42
C SER A 831 50.67 -24.26 -15.31
N LYS A 832 51.23 -24.67 -14.17
CA LYS A 832 50.52 -24.96 -12.91
C LYS A 832 51.01 -23.94 -11.86
N ASP A 833 50.20 -23.72 -10.83
CA ASP A 833 50.47 -24.09 -9.42
C ASP A 833 49.27 -23.59 -8.58
N GLU A 834 48.66 -24.35 -7.68
CA GLU A 834 49.13 -24.78 -6.34
C GLU A 834 49.43 -23.56 -5.42
N GLY A 835 48.80 -23.38 -4.25
CA GLY A 835 47.68 -24.10 -3.60
C GLY A 835 47.88 -24.24 -2.08
N VAL A 836 46.97 -23.71 -1.25
CA VAL A 836 47.06 -23.81 0.24
C VAL A 836 45.69 -24.06 0.88
N ASN A 837 45.66 -24.90 1.92
CA ASN A 837 44.47 -25.33 2.65
C ASN A 837 44.25 -24.52 3.95
N SER A 838 43.03 -24.49 4.49
CA SER A 838 42.61 -25.40 5.60
C SER A 838 41.43 -24.90 6.46
N ASN A 839 40.59 -25.87 6.87
CA ASN A 839 39.89 -26.09 8.17
C ASN A 839 39.51 -24.88 9.08
N SER A 840 38.40 -24.93 9.84
CA SER A 840 37.79 -26.10 10.49
C SER A 840 36.27 -25.97 10.75
N ARG A 841 35.56 -27.11 10.89
CA ARG A 841 34.23 -27.19 11.51
C ARG A 841 34.32 -27.42 13.02
N SER A 842 33.33 -26.93 13.76
CA SER A 842 32.99 -27.41 15.11
C SER A 842 31.47 -27.40 15.27
N SER A 843 30.92 -28.34 16.03
CA SER A 843 29.49 -28.46 16.33
C SER A 843 29.29 -28.85 17.79
N LYS A 844 28.24 -28.30 18.43
CA LYS A 844 27.56 -28.91 19.59
C LYS A 844 26.24 -28.23 19.93
N GLN A 845 25.39 -29.06 20.52
CA GLN A 845 23.97 -28.97 20.92
C GLN A 845 23.47 -27.68 21.61
N PRO A 846 22.13 -27.46 21.64
CA PRO A 846 21.50 -26.37 22.38
C PRO A 846 21.52 -26.58 23.90
N LEU A 847 21.56 -25.49 24.66
CA LEU A 847 21.37 -25.47 26.11
C LEU A 847 19.92 -25.11 26.47
N ARG A 848 19.44 -25.62 27.60
CA ARG A 848 18.09 -25.38 28.12
C ARG A 848 18.00 -24.00 28.77
N GLU A 849 16.90 -23.29 28.53
CA GLU A 849 16.52 -22.12 29.32
C GLU A 849 16.14 -22.57 30.75
N VAL A 850 16.46 -21.74 31.74
CA VAL A 850 16.19 -22.01 33.16
C VAL A 850 15.43 -20.83 33.75
N HIS A 851 14.16 -21.05 34.11
CA HIS A 851 13.44 -20.11 34.96
C HIS A 851 14.02 -20.15 36.38
N ASN A 852 14.50 -19.00 36.87
CA ASN A 852 14.33 -18.58 38.25
C ASN A 852 14.66 -17.10 38.40
N VAL A 853 13.75 -16.33 39.01
CA VAL A 853 13.97 -14.94 39.40
C VAL A 853 13.88 -14.87 40.92
N GLN A 854 14.93 -14.38 41.57
CA GLN A 854 14.86 -13.88 42.95
C GLN A 854 15.06 -12.36 42.93
N PRO A 855 14.26 -11.58 43.68
CA PRO A 855 14.39 -10.14 43.72
C PRO A 855 15.55 -9.74 44.66
N SER A 856 16.55 -9.04 44.12
CA SER A 856 17.56 -8.35 44.95
C SER A 856 17.24 -6.86 44.99
N SER A 857 17.02 -6.34 46.20
CA SER A 857 16.71 -4.94 46.44
C SER A 857 17.99 -4.13 46.67
N THR A 858 18.17 -3.06 45.90
CA THR A 858 18.81 -1.79 46.35
C THR A 858 18.55 -0.73 45.30
N GLY A 859 17.96 0.41 45.69
CA GLY A 859 17.91 1.60 44.84
C GLY A 859 19.05 2.56 45.15
N PHE A 860 19.47 3.35 44.18
CA PHE A 860 20.25 4.57 44.42
C PHE A 860 19.80 5.70 43.48
N ALA A 861 19.71 6.92 44.02
CA ALA A 861 19.27 8.11 43.31
C ALA A 861 20.45 8.84 42.63
N ARG A 862 20.10 9.81 41.76
CA ARG A 862 21.02 10.61 40.95
C ARG A 862 22.15 11.27 41.75
N GLY A 863 23.36 11.26 41.19
CA GLY A 863 24.45 12.17 41.54
C GLY A 863 25.24 12.58 40.30
N THR A 864 25.46 13.87 40.09
CA THR A 864 26.20 14.41 38.93
C THR A 864 27.58 14.91 39.34
N ARG A 865 28.64 14.57 38.56
CA ARG A 865 29.63 15.55 38.04
C ARG A 865 30.79 14.91 37.25
N THR A 866 31.17 15.64 36.19
CA THR A 866 32.49 15.75 35.54
C THR A 866 33.66 14.91 36.06
N PHE A 867 34.25 14.11 35.17
CA PHE A 867 35.60 13.58 35.32
C PHE A 867 36.64 14.56 34.74
N ASN A 868 37.77 14.73 35.42
CA ASN A 868 38.99 15.33 34.88
C ASN A 868 40.18 14.60 35.55
N PRO A 869 41.26 14.24 34.83
CA PRO A 869 42.26 13.30 35.36
C PRO A 869 43.16 13.93 36.44
N PRO A 870 43.51 13.21 37.51
CA PRO A 870 44.32 13.73 38.60
C PRO A 870 45.82 13.68 38.29
N ASN A 871 46.59 14.50 39.00
CA ASN A 871 48.03 14.27 39.16
C ASN A 871 48.47 14.61 40.60
N HIS A 872 49.50 13.91 41.06
CA HIS A 872 50.18 14.03 42.35
C HIS A 872 49.55 13.42 43.64
N LYS A 873 50.40 13.29 44.67
CA LYS A 873 50.31 12.33 45.80
C LYS A 873 49.91 12.94 47.17
N PRO A 874 49.48 12.13 48.16
CA PRO A 874 48.70 12.59 49.32
C PRO A 874 49.46 12.72 50.66
N ARG A 875 48.88 13.47 51.62
CA ARG A 875 48.93 13.24 53.09
C ARG A 875 47.90 14.15 53.81
N THR A 876 46.83 13.60 54.40
CA THR A 876 46.61 13.22 55.83
C THR A 876 45.99 14.28 56.75
N ALA A 877 44.67 14.15 57.00
CA ALA A 877 44.01 14.05 58.32
C ALA A 877 44.10 15.22 59.36
N PRO A 878 43.26 15.25 60.43
CA PRO A 878 41.85 14.85 60.58
C PRO A 878 40.99 15.90 61.35
N LEU A 879 39.77 15.53 61.79
CA LEU A 879 38.94 16.18 62.85
C LEU A 879 38.21 17.50 62.43
N HIS A 880 37.09 17.94 63.04
CA HIS A 880 36.19 17.35 64.07
C HIS A 880 34.77 17.98 64.06
N SER A 881 33.90 17.47 64.93
CA SER A 881 32.66 18.09 65.49
C SER A 881 31.38 18.16 64.65
N GLN A 882 30.26 18.34 65.36
CA GLN A 882 28.86 18.20 64.91
C GLN A 882 27.98 19.28 65.63
N PRO A 883 26.63 19.26 65.66
CA PRO A 883 25.81 20.41 65.27
C PRO A 883 25.12 21.14 66.46
N THR A 884 24.27 22.13 66.16
CA THR A 884 23.21 22.56 67.10
C THR A 884 21.95 23.02 66.35
N LEU A 885 20.78 22.84 66.97
CA LEU A 885 19.43 23.16 66.49
C LEU A 885 18.81 24.30 67.30
N GLN A 886 17.79 24.98 66.76
CA GLN A 886 16.72 25.65 67.52
C GLN A 886 15.51 25.98 66.60
N ALA A 887 14.26 26.15 67.06
CA ALA A 887 13.42 25.32 67.95
C ALA A 887 11.95 25.86 67.96
N ASN A 888 11.01 25.07 68.50
CA ASN A 888 9.64 25.44 68.96
C ASN A 888 8.56 25.79 67.89
N ARG A 889 7.24 25.60 68.09
CA ARG A 889 6.35 24.75 68.96
C ARG A 889 4.89 24.91 68.41
N ASP A 890 3.81 24.21 68.80
CA ASP A 890 3.51 23.42 70.01
C ASP A 890 2.55 22.21 69.72
N ARG A 891 1.93 21.60 70.75
CA ARG A 891 1.25 20.27 70.75
C ARG A 891 -0.13 20.29 71.49
N PRO A 892 -0.96 19.20 71.56
CA PRO A 892 -0.65 17.94 72.28
C PRO A 892 -1.21 16.62 71.66
N ASN A 893 -1.15 15.53 72.45
CA ASN A 893 -1.29 14.10 72.08
C ASN A 893 -2.48 13.43 72.86
N PRO A 894 -2.80 12.11 72.74
CA PRO A 894 -2.03 11.04 73.41
C PRO A 894 -2.03 9.60 72.81
N HIS A 895 -0.86 8.92 72.88
CA HIS A 895 -0.65 7.46 73.17
C HIS A 895 -1.16 6.34 72.21
N ASN A 896 -0.66 5.09 72.16
CA ASN A 896 0.65 4.37 72.38
C ASN A 896 0.38 2.84 72.10
N ASP A 897 1.28 1.87 71.81
CA ASP A 897 2.67 1.79 71.31
C ASP A 897 3.06 0.29 71.01
N TYR A 898 4.23 0.03 70.40
CA TYR A 898 4.95 -1.29 70.34
C TYR A 898 4.25 -2.53 69.68
N MET A 899 4.88 -3.71 69.40
CA MET A 899 6.20 -4.04 68.79
C MET A 899 6.35 -5.57 68.44
N PHE A 900 6.74 -5.92 67.20
CA PHE A 900 7.51 -7.13 66.76
C PHE A 900 6.99 -8.61 66.90
N LEU A 901 7.64 -9.51 66.11
CA LEU A 901 7.63 -11.01 66.11
C LEU A 901 6.33 -11.75 65.67
N SER A 902 6.32 -13.01 65.17
CA SER A 902 7.31 -13.80 64.39
C SER A 902 6.69 -15.11 63.80
N SER A 903 7.34 -15.67 62.76
CA SER A 903 7.48 -17.13 62.45
C SER A 903 6.27 -18.11 62.34
N SER A 904 6.03 -18.57 61.10
CA SER A 904 5.95 -20.00 60.67
C SER A 904 4.74 -20.91 61.04
N PRO A 905 4.51 -22.06 60.33
CA PRO A 905 3.25 -22.83 60.30
C PRO A 905 3.32 -24.17 61.10
N PRO A 906 2.26 -25.04 61.14
CA PRO A 906 2.03 -26.10 60.12
C PRO A 906 0.49 -26.40 59.89
N PRO A 907 0.01 -27.58 59.38
CA PRO A 907 -1.33 -27.73 58.76
C PRO A 907 -2.30 -28.76 59.43
N ALA A 908 -3.27 -29.29 58.65
CA ALA A 908 -4.25 -30.39 58.91
C ALA A 908 -5.58 -29.97 59.61
N GLU A 909 -6.73 -30.65 59.43
CA GLU A 909 -7.13 -31.80 58.57
C GLU A 909 -8.66 -31.81 58.24
N LYS A 910 -9.14 -32.77 57.40
CA LYS A 910 -10.52 -33.33 57.33
C LYS A 910 -11.69 -32.44 56.81
N ASN A 911 -12.89 -32.96 56.45
CA ASN A 911 -13.48 -34.33 56.40
C ASN A 911 -14.31 -34.48 55.08
N GLU A 912 -14.26 -35.61 54.33
CA GLU A 912 -15.25 -36.74 54.26
C GLU A 912 -16.64 -36.35 53.67
N GLU A 913 -17.33 -37.08 52.78
CA GLU A 913 -17.42 -38.53 52.40
C GLU A 913 -17.36 -38.74 50.85
N GLU A 914 -16.66 -39.72 50.27
CA GLU A 914 -17.05 -41.10 49.82
C GLU A 914 -18.05 -41.21 48.62
N SER A 915 -18.02 -42.21 47.71
CA SER A 915 -17.36 -43.55 47.62
C SER A 915 -16.92 -43.88 46.16
N ALA A 916 -15.73 -44.45 45.89
CA ALA A 916 -15.36 -45.88 45.70
C ALA A 916 -16.04 -46.63 44.51
N GLY A 917 -15.43 -47.57 43.76
CA GLY A 917 -14.11 -48.25 43.72
C GLY A 917 -14.24 -49.56 42.87
N PRO A 918 -13.22 -50.47 42.72
CA PRO A 918 -11.80 -50.46 43.12
C PRO A 918 -10.79 -50.86 41.98
N ALA A 919 -9.51 -51.04 42.33
CA ALA A 919 -8.41 -51.65 41.51
C ALA A 919 -7.93 -52.99 42.12
N PRO A 920 -6.83 -53.67 41.66
CA PRO A 920 -5.45 -53.30 42.09
C PRO A 920 -4.24 -53.68 41.14
N ASP A 921 -3.03 -53.22 41.54
CA ASP A 921 -1.66 -53.59 41.08
C ASP A 921 -1.09 -54.84 41.85
N PRO A 922 0.22 -55.25 41.92
CA PRO A 922 1.49 -54.69 41.36
C PRO A 922 2.62 -55.67 40.87
N ASP A 923 3.74 -55.06 40.41
CA ASP A 923 5.19 -55.46 40.47
C ASP A 923 5.78 -56.74 39.82
N LEU A 924 6.93 -56.59 39.12
CA LEU A 924 8.27 -57.19 39.46
C LEU A 924 9.39 -57.07 38.37
N SER A 925 10.43 -56.27 38.67
CA SER A 925 11.90 -56.57 38.64
C SER A 925 12.70 -57.18 37.43
N ILE A 926 13.95 -56.66 37.29
CA ILE A 926 15.27 -57.37 37.08
C ILE A 926 15.85 -57.63 35.65
N ASP A 927 17.09 -57.14 35.45
CA ASP A 927 18.30 -57.60 34.68
C ASP A 927 18.26 -58.10 33.21
N THR A 928 19.36 -58.21 32.42
CA THR A 928 20.68 -57.54 32.25
C THR A 928 21.28 -57.97 30.87
N ASN A 929 22.32 -57.28 30.35
CA ASN A 929 23.33 -57.80 29.39
C ASN A 929 22.86 -58.14 27.93
N ALA A 930 23.70 -58.19 26.88
CA ALA A 930 25.05 -57.66 26.62
C ALA A 930 25.38 -57.62 25.08
N ASP A 931 26.42 -56.86 24.72
CA ASP A 931 27.41 -56.99 23.61
C ASP A 931 27.00 -57.23 22.13
N GLU A 932 27.28 -56.22 21.27
CA GLU A 932 28.39 -56.15 20.27
C GLU A 932 28.91 -57.38 19.47
N PRO A 933 29.72 -57.23 18.38
CA PRO A 933 29.80 -56.18 17.33
C PRO A 933 30.15 -56.70 15.90
N THR A 934 30.58 -55.82 14.98
CA THR A 934 31.46 -56.08 13.77
C THR A 934 30.93 -56.96 12.61
N SER A 935 31.49 -56.99 11.37
CA SER A 935 32.24 -55.99 10.56
C SER A 935 32.33 -56.40 9.07
N ASN A 936 32.80 -55.48 8.21
CA ASN A 936 33.57 -55.67 6.97
C ASN A 936 33.09 -56.57 5.79
N GLN A 937 32.84 -55.88 4.67
CA GLN A 937 33.56 -55.99 3.38
C GLN A 937 33.82 -57.36 2.71
N SER A 938 33.31 -57.50 1.48
CA SER A 938 34.13 -57.86 0.29
C SER A 938 33.33 -57.61 -1.01
N ALA A 939 33.99 -57.59 -2.17
CA ALA A 939 33.36 -57.44 -3.48
C ALA A 939 33.76 -58.60 -4.39
N PHE A 940 32.92 -58.97 -5.39
CA PHE A 940 33.37 -59.39 -6.73
C PHE A 940 32.18 -59.47 -7.73
N ARG A 941 32.50 -59.44 -9.04
CA ARG A 941 31.67 -59.78 -10.22
C ARG A 941 32.19 -61.13 -10.81
N PRO A 942 31.67 -61.79 -11.89
CA PRO A 942 30.79 -61.31 -12.98
C PRO A 942 29.77 -62.32 -13.60
N ALA A 943 29.11 -61.91 -14.72
CA ALA A 943 28.70 -62.72 -15.90
C ALA A 943 27.59 -63.83 -15.74
N SER A 944 26.83 -64.27 -16.76
CA SER A 944 26.48 -63.70 -18.11
C SER A 944 25.39 -64.51 -18.87
N THR A 945 24.45 -63.83 -19.56
CA THR A 945 23.69 -64.27 -20.78
C THR A 945 22.72 -65.50 -20.66
N LEU A 946 21.79 -65.86 -21.58
CA LEU A 946 21.44 -65.51 -22.99
C LEU A 946 19.89 -65.48 -23.23
N HIS A 947 19.42 -64.70 -24.22
CA HIS A 947 18.31 -64.87 -25.23
C HIS A 947 16.96 -65.63 -24.94
N THR A 948 15.83 -65.45 -25.68
CA THR A 948 15.54 -64.82 -26.99
C THR A 948 14.07 -64.30 -27.12
N THR A 949 13.84 -63.31 -27.99
CA THR A 949 12.61 -62.90 -28.74
C THR A 949 11.25 -63.58 -28.44
N SER A 950 10.09 -62.88 -28.40
CA SER A 950 9.56 -61.88 -29.37
C SER A 950 8.34 -61.10 -28.76
N ILE A 951 7.64 -60.11 -29.35
CA ILE A 951 7.72 -59.38 -30.64
C ILE A 951 7.29 -57.87 -30.52
N GLN A 952 6.39 -57.37 -31.38
CA GLN A 952 5.86 -55.99 -31.52
C GLN A 952 4.41 -55.86 -30.98
N ARG A 953 3.80 -54.67 -30.75
CA ARG A 953 4.10 -53.30 -31.20
C ARG A 953 4.13 -52.28 -30.05
N ALA A 954 4.81 -51.16 -30.28
CA ALA A 954 4.81 -49.98 -29.42
C ALA A 954 4.51 -48.70 -30.23
N ALA A 955 4.00 -47.68 -29.54
CA ALA A 955 4.08 -46.27 -29.94
C ALA A 955 4.05 -45.41 -28.66
N ALA A 956 5.19 -44.83 -28.26
CA ALA A 956 5.32 -44.16 -26.97
C ALA A 956 6.23 -42.92 -27.02
N SER A 957 5.74 -41.82 -26.44
CA SER A 957 6.40 -40.83 -25.57
C SER A 957 7.80 -40.24 -25.87
N SER A 958 7.95 -38.96 -25.47
CA SER A 958 9.20 -38.17 -25.32
C SER A 958 9.82 -37.66 -26.64
N GLN A 959 10.58 -36.55 -26.71
CA GLN A 959 11.49 -35.87 -25.76
C GLN A 959 11.23 -34.32 -25.64
N PRO A 960 11.93 -33.57 -24.76
CA PRO A 960 11.56 -32.20 -24.35
C PRO A 960 12.34 -31.03 -25.03
N ARG A 961 12.01 -29.79 -24.61
CA ARG A 961 12.63 -28.50 -24.98
C ARG A 961 14.12 -28.37 -24.64
N ARG A 962 14.90 -27.60 -25.43
CA ARG A 962 15.86 -26.54 -24.97
C ARG A 962 16.58 -25.78 -26.11
N THR A 963 16.66 -24.43 -26.00
CA THR A 963 17.74 -23.51 -26.50
C THR A 963 18.05 -23.44 -28.03
N LEU A 964 18.65 -22.41 -28.65
CA LEU A 964 19.10 -21.02 -28.31
C LEU A 964 18.29 -20.00 -29.19
N GLY A 965 18.44 -18.65 -29.24
CA GLY A 965 19.60 -17.77 -29.57
C GLY A 965 20.03 -17.87 -31.07
N VAL A 966 20.57 -16.87 -31.79
CA VAL A 966 21.28 -15.61 -31.47
C VAL A 966 21.41 -14.71 -32.76
N LYS A 967 21.62 -13.37 -32.63
CA LYS A 967 22.00 -12.34 -33.67
C LYS A 967 20.94 -11.99 -34.75
N MET A 968 20.76 -10.76 -35.28
CA MET A 968 21.59 -9.55 -35.58
C MET A 968 22.29 -9.50 -36.95
N SER A 969 21.81 -8.63 -37.84
CA SER A 969 22.64 -7.87 -38.81
C SER A 969 21.91 -6.62 -39.36
N PHE A 970 22.67 -5.58 -39.73
CA PHE A 970 22.20 -4.32 -40.33
C PHE A 970 22.30 -4.38 -41.87
N ASN A 971 21.43 -3.66 -42.58
CA ASN A 971 21.65 -2.89 -43.82
C ASN A 971 20.29 -2.46 -44.43
N GLY A 972 20.11 -1.28 -45.03
CA GLY A 972 21.03 -0.15 -45.21
C GLY A 972 20.27 1.10 -45.73
N TRP A 973 20.93 2.26 -45.73
CA TRP A 973 20.33 3.57 -46.01
C TRP A 973 20.38 3.91 -47.52
N ALA A 974 19.23 3.97 -48.23
CA ALA A 974 19.08 4.76 -49.47
C ALA A 974 17.64 4.74 -50.06
N ASN A 975 16.86 5.81 -49.86
CA ASN A 975 16.47 6.68 -50.99
C ASN A 975 15.73 7.96 -50.55
N ARG A 976 15.74 8.97 -51.44
CA ARG A 976 15.04 10.25 -51.29
C ARG A 976 13.69 10.21 -52.01
N GLY A 977 12.70 10.95 -51.52
CA GLY A 977 11.46 11.25 -52.25
C GLY A 977 10.56 12.15 -51.41
N GLY A 978 10.12 13.29 -51.97
CA GLY A 978 9.29 14.27 -51.25
C GLY A 978 8.03 14.65 -52.02
N LYS A 979 7.23 15.55 -51.41
CA LYS A 979 5.84 15.91 -51.75
C LYS A 979 4.84 14.81 -51.32
N ARG A 980 3.65 15.14 -50.81
CA ARG A 980 3.02 16.46 -50.57
C ARG A 980 2.85 16.74 -49.09
#